data_AF-A0A7Z1AWE7-F1
#
_entry.id   AF-A0A7Z1AWE7-F1
#
_cell.length_a   1.000
_cell.length_b   1.000
_cell.length_c   1.000
_cell.angle_alpha   90.00
_cell.angle_beta   90.00
_cell.angle_gamma   90.00
#
_symmetry.space_group_name_H-M   'P 1'
#
loop_
_entity.id
_entity.type
_entity.pdbx_description
1 polymer ?
#
loop_
_entity_poly.entity_id
_entity_poly.type
_entity_poly.pdbx_seq_one_letter_code
_entity_poly.pdbx_strand_id
1 'polypeptide(L)'
;MAVTRRRAVLTLVGAVAGALLVALPGQVASAAPVLAPDFVLRDVPTGLRAPNGADPGDMLTDFAYLPDESLLVTGKYGRVMWVPRSGAPREVAVVATNGAGDLGLNGLAVAPDYATSHTVYTARAVTATGDGAGANGLLRVSAWTVTLGGDGAPAGLTGERVLLQMSADSYIHGISGLVAADDGTVWVSVGDSADYRTTDPLALRALDPDDPHGKLLRINPDGSGVATNPYYDAARPRAARSLVYASGFRSPFRFSLEPGTGRPILGDVGNGRHEEIDLVARGNNYGWPCWEGLTRTPGFRDLPECAGVATASPLYSYPHVGGSSVTGGVVYTGTSYPEKYRGRYFFGDYTDKIVWSLGYDERGQVTAPPETAGFGTGLGAPVKFASVPTGGDIIYADIASATLRRIVYSPGNAPPVPVIKSTVDADARTVALDATGSTDPNGDQLTYTWDFGDGQTGEGATVSHTYPAGRDSAEITLTARDPGGLTATTTATVHPGNHPPALTLRAPDPARTFAVGDVVAASATATDPEDGRVPVSWSTMVVHCAAVADCHLHPGEQQQGPDYRLTFEGHPGDSRIEVTAIATDATGATATETFTVRPKQRRVTVDSTVPAAFTIGDEETSSGLFTVGTPLTVIAPERALDGVATFERWADGDTSRVRQLTLPDADQTIAVEYLTPIDRRYATDEALRTGLGAPTDVEQGDPTVRWRPYAHGRLYWSPETGVHALNGAILAKYLTLGGHLSLGLPTTDETAGRDGTGRFNLLSRNQGIYYHPQTGAHFVVGAIHTRYRQMGAEASVLRYPTTDEGGAATGRFNHFQSGSIYYTPTHGAHEIFGAILSRWNALGGAPGLGFPISNELRTADGQGTYENFQYGAIYWSAGTGAWEVVGAIRSRWNALGREQSYLGYPTSGEFAVAGGRRSNFQHGYITYDAATGRATDRRY
;
A
#
# COMPACT_ATOMS: atom_id res chain seq x y z
N MET A 1 -7.22 53.30 6.15
CA MET A 1 -8.38 54.24 6.17
C MET A 1 -8.37 55.03 4.87
N ALA A 2 -9.56 55.37 4.33
CA ALA A 2 -9.81 56.00 3.01
C ALA A 2 -9.34 55.16 1.78
N VAL A 3 -10.10 54.82 0.72
CA VAL A 3 -11.31 55.34 0.03
C VAL A 3 -11.02 56.26 -1.18
N THR A 4 -11.54 55.87 -2.36
CA THR A 4 -11.62 56.58 -3.67
C THR A 4 -10.29 56.92 -4.38
N ARG A 5 -10.15 57.04 -5.71
CA ARG A 5 -11.03 56.99 -6.93
C ARG A 5 -10.34 56.00 -7.94
N ARG A 6 -10.82 55.57 -9.12
CA ARG A 6 -11.98 55.74 -10.07
C ARG A 6 -11.91 54.50 -11.04
N ARG A 7 -12.75 54.19 -12.04
CA ARG A 7 -13.95 54.74 -12.73
C ARG A 7 -14.75 53.54 -13.31
N ALA A 8 -15.90 53.76 -13.97
CA ALA A 8 -16.59 52.75 -14.79
C ALA A 8 -16.58 53.12 -16.29
N VAL A 9 -16.70 52.11 -17.16
CA VAL A 9 -17.25 52.22 -18.52
C VAL A 9 -18.27 51.09 -18.68
N LEU A 10 -19.52 51.46 -18.96
CA LEU A 10 -20.60 50.53 -19.31
C LEU A 10 -20.73 50.52 -20.83
N THR A 11 -20.85 49.34 -21.45
CA THR A 11 -21.38 49.24 -22.82
C THR A 11 -22.39 48.10 -22.86
N LEU A 12 -23.64 48.47 -23.11
CA LEU A 12 -24.78 47.56 -23.16
C LEU A 12 -25.10 47.28 -24.63
N VAL A 13 -25.14 46.01 -25.04
CA VAL A 13 -25.73 45.60 -26.33
C VAL A 13 -26.69 44.44 -26.06
N GLY A 14 -27.88 44.53 -26.65
CA GLY A 14 -29.04 43.70 -26.30
C GLY A 14 -29.04 42.31 -26.94
N ALA A 15 -30.01 41.51 -26.50
CA ALA A 15 -30.19 40.11 -26.89
C ALA A 15 -30.63 39.93 -28.35
N VAL A 16 -30.21 38.83 -28.96
CA VAL A 16 -30.93 38.14 -30.02
C VAL A 16 -31.13 36.70 -29.58
N ALA A 17 -32.37 36.34 -29.21
CA ALA A 17 -32.73 34.98 -28.86
C ALA A 17 -33.03 34.18 -30.14
N GLY A 18 -31.99 33.55 -30.70
CA GLY A 18 -32.15 32.52 -31.74
C GLY A 18 -32.32 31.16 -31.09
N ALA A 19 -33.50 30.55 -31.21
CA ALA A 19 -33.74 29.20 -30.70
C ALA A 19 -33.11 28.15 -31.63
N LEU A 20 -31.84 27.81 -31.39
CA LEU A 20 -31.28 26.56 -31.89
C LEU A 20 -31.78 25.41 -31.01
N LEU A 21 -32.64 24.55 -31.57
CA LEU A 21 -32.71 23.18 -31.11
C LEU A 21 -31.39 22.49 -31.49
N VAL A 22 -30.45 22.47 -30.55
CA VAL A 22 -29.31 21.57 -30.64
C VAL A 22 -29.87 20.16 -30.41
N ALA A 23 -29.93 19.37 -31.47
CA ALA A 23 -30.15 17.93 -31.34
C ALA A 23 -29.01 17.37 -30.48
N LEU A 24 -29.34 16.79 -29.33
CA LEU A 24 -28.36 16.10 -28.50
C LEU A 24 -27.79 14.93 -29.31
N PRO A 25 -26.46 14.70 -29.31
CA PRO A 25 -25.91 13.51 -29.93
C PRO A 25 -26.52 12.27 -29.27
N GLY A 26 -26.96 11.31 -30.09
CA GLY A 26 -27.50 10.05 -29.60
C GLY A 26 -26.48 9.32 -28.73
N GLN A 27 -26.95 8.63 -27.69
CA GLN A 27 -26.07 7.82 -26.85
C GLN A 27 -25.46 6.70 -27.71
N VAL A 28 -24.14 6.75 -27.89
CA VAL A 28 -23.39 5.66 -28.53
C VAL A 28 -23.61 4.39 -27.71
N ALA A 29 -24.14 3.35 -28.35
CA ALA A 29 -24.42 2.08 -27.68
C ALA A 29 -23.10 1.49 -27.13
N SER A 30 -23.09 1.13 -25.84
CA SER A 30 -21.94 0.45 -25.25
C SER A 30 -21.72 -0.90 -25.94
N ALA A 31 -20.45 -1.23 -26.20
CA ALA A 31 -20.08 -2.60 -26.53
C ALA A 31 -20.58 -3.57 -25.45
N ALA A 32 -20.93 -4.78 -25.86
CA ALA A 32 -21.46 -5.81 -24.98
C ALA A 32 -20.43 -6.32 -23.98
N PRO A 33 -20.87 -6.86 -22.83
CA PRO A 33 -19.96 -7.56 -21.94
C PRO A 33 -19.35 -8.79 -22.63
N VAL A 34 -18.04 -8.93 -22.55
CA VAL A 34 -17.30 -10.16 -22.90
C VAL A 34 -16.76 -10.74 -21.61
N LEU A 35 -16.90 -12.06 -21.42
CA LEU A 35 -16.34 -12.79 -20.29
C LEU A 35 -15.44 -13.91 -20.80
N ALA A 36 -14.59 -14.42 -19.92
CA ALA A 36 -13.90 -15.68 -20.13
C ALA A 36 -14.91 -16.79 -20.52
N PRO A 37 -14.54 -17.76 -21.36
CA PRO A 37 -15.43 -18.85 -21.76
C PRO A 37 -16.07 -19.52 -20.56
N ASP A 38 -17.32 -19.96 -20.72
CA ASP A 38 -18.13 -20.60 -19.67
C ASP A 38 -18.53 -19.68 -18.51
N PHE A 39 -18.45 -18.35 -18.65
CA PHE A 39 -18.98 -17.41 -17.65
C PHE A 39 -20.08 -16.51 -18.23
N VAL A 40 -21.11 -16.26 -17.41
CA VAL A 40 -22.22 -15.35 -17.72
C VAL A 40 -22.43 -14.34 -16.59
N LEU A 41 -23.01 -13.20 -16.93
CA LEU A 41 -23.31 -12.13 -15.98
C LEU A 41 -24.79 -12.19 -15.55
N ARG A 42 -25.06 -11.98 -14.26
CA ARG A 42 -26.43 -11.94 -13.70
C ARG A 42 -26.63 -10.68 -12.87
N ASP A 43 -27.67 -9.93 -13.21
CA ASP A 43 -28.03 -8.70 -12.50
C ASP A 43 -28.81 -9.00 -11.22
N VAL A 44 -28.48 -8.29 -10.16
CA VAL A 44 -29.16 -8.30 -8.86
C VAL A 44 -29.66 -6.86 -8.59
N PRO A 45 -30.98 -6.61 -8.72
CA PRO A 45 -31.54 -5.28 -8.52
C PRO A 45 -31.37 -4.77 -7.07
N THR A 46 -30.92 -3.53 -6.95
CA THR A 46 -30.64 -2.87 -5.65
C THR A 46 -31.77 -1.97 -5.15
N GLY A 47 -32.65 -1.54 -6.05
CA GLY A 47 -33.64 -0.49 -5.80
C GLY A 47 -33.08 0.94 -5.84
N LEU A 48 -31.77 1.11 -6.04
CA LEU A 48 -31.16 2.42 -6.32
C LEU A 48 -31.45 2.84 -7.77
N ARG A 49 -31.55 4.15 -8.01
CA ARG A 49 -31.77 4.70 -9.35
C ARG A 49 -30.44 4.81 -10.10
N ALA A 50 -30.40 4.28 -11.32
CA ALA A 50 -29.32 4.55 -12.26
C ALA A 50 -29.26 6.05 -12.65
N PRO A 51 -28.08 6.59 -13.01
CA PRO A 51 -27.96 7.90 -13.63
C PRO A 51 -28.77 8.00 -14.93
N ASN A 52 -29.35 9.16 -15.21
CA ASN A 52 -30.09 9.44 -16.44
C ASN A 52 -29.86 10.88 -16.90
N GLY A 53 -28.97 11.06 -17.88
CA GLY A 53 -28.66 12.36 -18.47
C GLY A 53 -28.10 13.34 -17.43
N ALA A 54 -28.94 14.28 -16.99
CA ALA A 54 -28.58 15.29 -15.98
C ALA A 54 -28.90 14.87 -14.53
N ASP A 55 -29.67 13.81 -14.30
CA ASP A 55 -29.86 13.22 -12.96
C ASP A 55 -28.69 12.25 -12.71
N PRO A 56 -27.82 12.47 -11.71
CA PRO A 56 -26.74 11.54 -11.39
C PRO A 56 -27.24 10.22 -10.79
N GLY A 57 -28.54 10.06 -10.53
CA GLY A 57 -29.10 8.88 -9.90
C GLY A 57 -28.73 8.82 -8.42
N ASP A 58 -28.72 7.62 -7.84
CA ASP A 58 -28.28 7.41 -6.45
C ASP A 58 -26.84 6.87 -6.37
N MET A 59 -26.27 6.40 -7.50
CA MET A 59 -24.90 5.87 -7.69
C MET A 59 -24.46 4.81 -6.66
N LEU A 60 -24.62 3.52 -6.98
CA LEU A 60 -24.22 2.41 -6.10
C LEU A 60 -22.71 2.45 -5.78
N THR A 61 -22.34 2.59 -4.51
CA THR A 61 -20.93 2.69 -4.06
C THR A 61 -20.41 1.41 -3.40
N ASP A 62 -21.17 0.81 -2.49
CA ASP A 62 -20.72 -0.32 -1.66
C ASP A 62 -21.89 -1.24 -1.29
N PHE A 63 -21.57 -2.45 -0.82
CA PHE A 63 -22.52 -3.44 -0.35
C PHE A 63 -21.88 -4.42 0.64
N ALA A 64 -22.70 -4.95 1.55
CA ALA A 64 -22.28 -5.96 2.50
C ALA A 64 -23.41 -6.97 2.78
N TYR A 65 -23.04 -8.24 2.88
CA TYR A 65 -23.97 -9.32 3.27
C TYR A 65 -24.26 -9.29 4.77
N LEU A 66 -25.52 -9.53 5.11
CA LEU A 66 -25.96 -9.85 6.46
C LEU A 66 -25.88 -11.38 6.69
N PRO A 67 -25.92 -11.86 7.95
CA PRO A 67 -25.83 -13.30 8.27
C PRO A 67 -26.93 -14.18 7.63
N ASP A 68 -28.04 -13.58 7.19
CA ASP A 68 -29.12 -14.26 6.46
C ASP A 68 -28.92 -14.22 4.92
N GLU A 69 -27.76 -13.80 4.42
CA GLU A 69 -27.42 -13.52 3.00
C GLU A 69 -28.34 -12.50 2.31
N SER A 70 -29.16 -11.75 3.04
CA SER A 70 -29.66 -10.48 2.53
C SER A 70 -28.53 -9.44 2.50
N LEU A 71 -28.73 -8.35 1.78
CA LEU A 71 -27.71 -7.32 1.55
C LEU A 71 -28.14 -5.98 2.11
N LEU A 72 -27.19 -5.22 2.64
CA LEU A 72 -27.26 -3.77 2.70
C LEU A 72 -26.42 -3.19 1.56
N VAL A 73 -26.95 -2.19 0.87
CA VAL A 73 -26.29 -1.51 -0.27
C VAL A 73 -26.36 0.00 -0.09
N THR A 74 -25.34 0.73 -0.53
CA THR A 74 -25.24 2.19 -0.38
C THR A 74 -25.21 2.93 -1.71
N GLY A 75 -25.94 4.05 -1.78
CA GLY A 75 -25.79 5.05 -2.81
C GLY A 75 -24.89 6.20 -2.34
N LYS A 76 -24.09 6.76 -3.25
CA LYS A 76 -23.14 7.87 -3.00
C LYS A 76 -23.76 9.04 -2.25
N TYR A 77 -24.99 9.40 -2.59
CA TYR A 77 -25.75 10.50 -1.97
C TYR A 77 -26.49 10.10 -0.67
N GLY A 78 -26.03 9.04 0.00
CA GLY A 78 -26.41 8.71 1.36
C GLY A 78 -27.62 7.78 1.52
N ARG A 79 -28.25 7.31 0.43
CA ARG A 79 -29.29 6.26 0.50
C ARG A 79 -28.67 4.94 0.96
N VAL A 80 -29.40 4.23 1.82
CA VAL A 80 -29.09 2.86 2.24
C VAL A 80 -30.31 1.99 1.97
N MET A 81 -30.16 0.95 1.17
CA MET A 81 -31.23 0.00 0.86
C MET A 81 -30.93 -1.38 1.46
N TRP A 82 -31.98 -2.12 1.79
CA TRP A 82 -31.94 -3.55 2.07
C TRP A 82 -32.47 -4.32 0.87
N VAL A 83 -31.69 -5.30 0.41
CA VAL A 83 -32.04 -6.19 -0.70
C VAL A 83 -32.22 -7.61 -0.13
N PRO A 84 -33.45 -8.15 -0.08
CA PRO A 84 -33.69 -9.51 0.40
C PRO A 84 -33.17 -10.56 -0.60
N ARG A 85 -32.95 -11.81 -0.15
CA ARG A 85 -32.69 -12.96 -1.06
C ARG A 85 -33.78 -13.14 -2.14
N SER A 86 -35.01 -12.76 -1.81
CA SER A 86 -36.18 -12.88 -2.67
C SER A 86 -37.20 -11.79 -2.32
N GLY A 87 -37.76 -11.13 -3.33
CA GLY A 87 -38.69 -10.01 -3.16
C GLY A 87 -38.12 -8.70 -3.70
N ALA A 88 -38.71 -7.57 -3.30
CA ALA A 88 -38.28 -6.24 -3.73
C ALA A 88 -37.34 -5.61 -2.69
N PRO A 89 -36.29 -4.87 -3.11
CA PRO A 89 -35.51 -4.01 -2.23
C PRO A 89 -36.35 -2.93 -1.53
N ARG A 90 -35.91 -2.47 -0.35
CA ARG A 90 -36.53 -1.35 0.37
C ARG A 90 -35.50 -0.37 0.92
N GLU A 91 -35.87 0.90 1.04
CA GLU A 91 -35.04 1.89 1.72
C GLU A 91 -35.01 1.61 3.23
N VAL A 92 -33.81 1.72 3.81
CA VAL A 92 -33.55 1.59 5.25
C VAL A 92 -33.29 2.96 5.87
N ALA A 93 -32.49 3.80 5.20
CA ALA A 93 -32.13 5.12 5.70
C ALA A 93 -31.64 6.04 4.58
N VAL A 94 -31.63 7.34 4.87
CA VAL A 94 -30.85 8.35 4.14
C VAL A 94 -29.97 9.07 5.15
N VAL A 95 -28.64 8.98 4.99
CA VAL A 95 -27.66 9.67 5.84
C VAL A 95 -27.10 10.90 5.12
N ALA A 96 -26.77 11.95 5.87
CA ALA A 96 -26.20 13.16 5.28
C ALA A 96 -24.76 12.92 4.78
N THR A 97 -24.47 13.38 3.56
CA THR A 97 -23.20 13.23 2.85
C THR A 97 -22.79 14.51 2.12
N ASN A 98 -21.49 14.77 1.96
CA ASN A 98 -20.99 15.60 0.86
C ASN A 98 -20.73 14.68 -0.35
N GLY A 99 -21.35 14.98 -1.50
CA GLY A 99 -21.29 14.18 -2.72
C GLY A 99 -20.41 14.75 -3.85
N ALA A 100 -19.54 15.71 -3.54
CA ALA A 100 -18.66 16.36 -4.52
C ALA A 100 -17.51 15.44 -4.98
N GLY A 101 -17.17 15.45 -6.26
CA GLY A 101 -16.07 14.64 -6.82
C GLY A 101 -16.26 13.15 -6.59
N ASP A 102 -15.32 12.49 -5.89
CA ASP A 102 -15.46 11.08 -5.46
C ASP A 102 -16.05 10.92 -4.04
N LEU A 103 -16.25 12.03 -3.32
CA LEU A 103 -16.82 12.00 -1.98
C LEU A 103 -18.28 11.53 -2.00
N GLY A 104 -18.70 10.92 -0.90
CA GLY A 104 -20.07 10.44 -0.69
C GLY A 104 -20.17 9.55 0.55
N LEU A 105 -21.21 8.72 0.59
CA LEU A 105 -21.23 7.49 1.38
C LEU A 105 -20.52 6.40 0.57
N ASN A 106 -19.26 6.16 0.90
CA ASN A 106 -18.37 5.36 0.07
C ASN A 106 -18.07 3.97 0.66
N GLY A 107 -18.10 3.81 1.99
CA GLY A 107 -17.77 2.53 2.65
C GLY A 107 -18.91 1.99 3.51
N LEU A 108 -19.14 0.68 3.44
CA LEU A 108 -20.06 -0.07 4.30
C LEU A 108 -19.39 -1.36 4.82
N ALA A 109 -19.51 -1.63 6.12
CA ALA A 109 -19.13 -2.92 6.69
C ALA A 109 -20.13 -3.40 7.74
N VAL A 110 -20.31 -4.70 7.86
CA VAL A 110 -21.19 -5.35 8.84
C VAL A 110 -20.30 -5.94 9.94
N ALA A 111 -20.63 -5.70 11.22
CA ALA A 111 -19.83 -6.23 12.32
C ALA A 111 -19.90 -7.77 12.38
N PRO A 112 -18.81 -8.48 12.74
CA PRO A 112 -18.84 -9.95 12.88
C PRO A 112 -19.90 -10.45 13.87
N ASP A 113 -20.25 -9.64 14.87
CA ASP A 113 -21.25 -9.93 15.90
C ASP A 113 -22.67 -9.43 15.53
N TYR A 114 -22.92 -8.99 14.29
CA TYR A 114 -24.16 -8.34 13.83
C TYR A 114 -25.45 -9.10 14.19
N ALA A 115 -25.41 -10.44 14.23
CA ALA A 115 -26.54 -11.26 14.65
C ALA A 115 -27.04 -10.96 16.08
N THR A 116 -26.22 -10.29 16.90
CA THR A 116 -26.54 -9.86 18.27
C THR A 116 -26.40 -8.36 18.48
N SER A 117 -25.41 -7.71 17.85
CA SER A 117 -25.13 -6.28 18.01
C SER A 117 -25.93 -5.39 17.05
N HIS A 118 -26.44 -5.97 15.95
CA HIS A 118 -26.98 -5.27 14.79
C HIS A 118 -26.12 -4.09 14.30
N THR A 119 -24.79 -4.15 14.54
CA THR A 119 -23.89 -3.03 14.29
C THR A 119 -23.36 -3.05 12.86
N VAL A 120 -23.47 -1.90 12.18
CA VAL A 120 -22.83 -1.65 10.88
C VAL A 120 -21.95 -0.41 10.97
N TYR A 121 -20.92 -0.36 10.15
CA TYR A 121 -20.00 0.75 10.03
C TYR A 121 -20.17 1.43 8.67
N THR A 122 -20.10 2.76 8.65
CA THR A 122 -20.12 3.57 7.42
C THR A 122 -18.90 4.46 7.34
N ALA A 123 -18.28 4.57 6.16
CA ALA A 123 -17.28 5.58 5.84
C ALA A 123 -17.89 6.59 4.85
N ARG A 124 -17.91 7.87 5.21
CA ARG A 124 -18.53 8.93 4.40
C ARG A 124 -17.88 10.29 4.58
N ALA A 125 -17.99 11.14 3.56
CA ALA A 125 -17.74 12.57 3.70
C ALA A 125 -19.00 13.28 4.20
N VAL A 126 -18.87 14.29 5.06
CA VAL A 126 -19.98 15.11 5.56
C VAL A 126 -19.69 16.61 5.41
N THR A 127 -20.70 17.36 4.97
CA THR A 127 -20.65 18.82 4.91
C THR A 127 -20.58 19.40 6.32
N ALA A 128 -19.47 20.03 6.66
CA ALA A 128 -19.21 20.63 7.97
C ALA A 128 -18.32 21.87 7.82
N THR A 129 -18.43 22.81 8.76
CA THR A 129 -17.58 24.00 8.86
C THR A 129 -17.16 24.20 10.32
N GLY A 130 -15.93 24.63 10.55
CA GLY A 130 -15.35 24.82 11.89
C GLY A 130 -14.00 24.11 12.06
N ASP A 131 -13.52 24.05 13.30
CA ASP A 131 -12.19 23.52 13.63
C ASP A 131 -12.02 22.06 13.17
N GLY A 132 -10.97 21.79 12.38
CA GLY A 132 -10.65 20.47 11.85
C GLY A 132 -11.40 20.07 10.57
N ALA A 133 -12.34 20.88 10.07
CA ALA A 133 -12.94 20.67 8.76
C ALA A 133 -12.05 21.24 7.65
N GLY A 134 -11.84 20.47 6.58
CA GLY A 134 -11.18 20.91 5.35
C GLY A 134 -12.13 21.67 4.43
N ALA A 135 -11.65 22.09 3.25
CA ALA A 135 -12.44 22.87 2.28
C ALA A 135 -13.71 22.15 1.79
N ASN A 136 -13.76 20.82 1.89
CA ASN A 136 -14.87 19.95 1.51
C ASN A 136 -15.55 19.27 2.71
N GLY A 137 -15.27 19.74 3.94
CA GLY A 137 -15.89 19.26 5.18
C GLY A 137 -15.04 18.24 5.93
N LEU A 138 -15.63 17.13 6.33
CA LEU A 138 -14.99 16.07 7.13
C LEU A 138 -15.15 14.70 6.49
N LEU A 139 -14.07 13.91 6.48
CA LEU A 139 -14.13 12.46 6.27
C LEU A 139 -14.45 11.79 7.61
N ARG A 140 -15.35 10.80 7.63
CA ARG A 140 -15.91 10.23 8.87
C ARG A 140 -16.14 8.73 8.78
N VAL A 141 -15.71 8.00 9.81
CA VAL A 141 -16.16 6.62 10.10
C VAL A 141 -17.11 6.65 11.29
N SER A 142 -18.25 5.98 11.16
CA SER A 142 -19.25 5.87 12.21
C SER A 142 -19.78 4.44 12.34
N ALA A 143 -20.00 4.00 13.58
CA ALA A 143 -20.81 2.82 13.90
C ALA A 143 -22.29 3.22 14.05
N TRP A 144 -23.19 2.33 13.65
CA TRP A 144 -24.65 2.48 13.71
C TRP A 144 -25.29 1.19 14.17
N THR A 145 -26.45 1.28 14.83
CA THR A 145 -27.32 0.14 15.10
C THR A 145 -28.42 0.08 14.04
N VAL A 146 -28.55 -1.06 13.35
CA VAL A 146 -29.69 -1.34 12.47
C VAL A 146 -30.92 -1.66 13.31
N THR A 147 -32.03 -0.96 13.08
CA THR A 147 -33.32 -1.30 13.69
C THR A 147 -34.09 -2.26 12.80
N LEU A 148 -34.74 -3.26 13.40
CA LEU A 148 -35.53 -4.26 12.68
C LEU A 148 -37.01 -3.88 12.64
N GLY A 149 -37.69 -4.20 11.53
CA GLY A 149 -39.13 -4.07 11.37
C GLY A 149 -39.91 -5.18 12.08
N GLY A 150 -41.24 -5.12 12.01
CA GLY A 150 -42.12 -6.17 12.54
C GLY A 150 -42.00 -7.52 11.81
N ASP A 151 -41.34 -7.54 10.66
CA ASP A 151 -40.96 -8.72 9.89
C ASP A 151 -39.55 -9.27 10.23
N GLY A 152 -38.84 -8.62 11.17
CA GLY A 152 -37.47 -8.98 11.56
C GLY A 152 -36.38 -8.49 10.62
N ALA A 153 -36.71 -7.80 9.52
CA ALA A 153 -35.73 -7.33 8.55
C ALA A 153 -35.30 -5.87 8.79
N PRO A 154 -34.13 -5.41 8.28
CA PRO A 154 -33.65 -4.04 8.42
C PRO A 154 -34.67 -2.97 8.00
N ALA A 155 -34.92 -2.00 8.88
CA ALA A 155 -35.95 -0.97 8.71
C ALA A 155 -35.50 0.45 9.12
N GLY A 156 -34.28 0.61 9.64
CA GLY A 156 -33.73 1.91 10.02
C GLY A 156 -32.26 1.84 10.46
N LEU A 157 -31.60 2.99 10.55
CA LEU A 157 -30.31 3.18 11.22
C LEU A 157 -30.48 4.15 12.39
N THR A 158 -29.88 3.84 13.53
CA THR A 158 -29.90 4.70 14.72
C THR A 158 -28.59 4.64 15.50
N GLY A 159 -28.44 5.49 16.53
CA GLY A 159 -27.32 5.43 17.46
C GLY A 159 -25.95 5.70 16.86
N GLU A 160 -25.82 6.72 15.99
CA GLU A 160 -24.52 7.07 15.38
C GLU A 160 -23.43 7.29 16.44
N ARG A 161 -22.35 6.50 16.37
CA ARG A 161 -21.12 6.73 17.13
C ARG A 161 -19.96 6.96 16.18
N VAL A 162 -19.49 8.20 16.09
CA VAL A 162 -18.28 8.55 15.33
C VAL A 162 -17.07 7.85 15.95
N LEU A 163 -16.33 7.09 15.16
CA LEU A 163 -15.11 6.40 15.57
C LEU A 163 -13.85 7.19 15.19
N LEU A 164 -13.89 7.81 14.01
CA LEU A 164 -12.77 8.53 13.41
C LEU A 164 -13.33 9.68 12.57
N GLN A 165 -12.66 10.83 12.62
CA GLN A 165 -12.88 11.94 11.70
C GLN A 165 -11.57 12.67 11.39
N MET A 166 -11.50 13.26 10.20
CA MET A 166 -10.38 14.08 9.70
C MET A 166 -10.90 15.08 8.66
N SER A 167 -10.06 16.02 8.23
CA SER A 167 -10.43 16.99 7.19
C SER A 167 -10.77 16.29 5.87
N ALA A 168 -11.65 16.90 5.08
CA ALA A 168 -11.75 16.64 3.65
C ALA A 168 -11.22 17.88 2.94
N ASP A 169 -9.94 17.89 2.58
CA ASP A 169 -9.28 19.08 2.03
C ASP A 169 -9.54 19.19 0.53
N SER A 170 -9.44 18.07 -0.19
CA SER A 170 -9.86 17.93 -1.58
C SER A 170 -11.29 17.36 -1.71
N TYR A 171 -11.86 17.50 -2.90
CA TYR A 171 -13.13 16.89 -3.30
C TYR A 171 -12.93 15.50 -3.92
N ILE A 172 -11.71 14.98 -3.87
CA ILE A 172 -11.31 13.65 -4.29
C ILE A 172 -10.32 13.03 -3.30
N HIS A 173 -9.94 11.77 -3.53
CA HIS A 173 -9.03 10.96 -2.71
C HIS A 173 -9.47 10.95 -1.24
N GLY A 174 -10.78 10.80 -1.03
CA GLY A 174 -11.39 10.84 0.29
C GLY A 174 -11.23 9.54 1.09
N ILE A 175 -12.27 9.21 1.84
CA ILE A 175 -12.38 7.97 2.61
C ILE A 175 -13.20 6.96 1.80
N SER A 176 -12.69 5.73 1.69
CA SER A 176 -13.17 4.80 0.65
C SER A 176 -13.47 3.41 1.19
N GLY A 177 -12.45 2.56 1.35
CA GLY A 177 -12.60 1.18 1.77
C GLY A 177 -12.86 1.05 3.26
N LEU A 178 -13.73 0.10 3.62
CA LEU A 178 -14.09 -0.22 4.99
C LEU A 178 -14.29 -1.73 5.12
N VAL A 179 -13.60 -2.36 6.09
CA VAL A 179 -13.75 -3.79 6.40
C VAL A 179 -13.82 -3.96 7.91
N ALA A 180 -14.82 -4.69 8.40
CA ALA A 180 -14.83 -5.19 9.78
C ALA A 180 -14.31 -6.63 9.75
N ALA A 181 -13.21 -6.88 10.44
CA ALA A 181 -12.50 -8.15 10.45
C ALA A 181 -13.02 -9.08 11.56
N ASP A 182 -12.86 -10.39 11.38
CA ASP A 182 -13.34 -11.42 12.33
C ASP A 182 -12.73 -11.31 13.74
N ASP A 183 -11.57 -10.64 13.87
CA ASP A 183 -10.94 -10.33 15.16
C ASP A 183 -11.60 -9.14 15.90
N GLY A 184 -12.66 -8.56 15.32
CA GLY A 184 -13.37 -7.40 15.83
C GLY A 184 -12.75 -6.05 15.47
N THR A 185 -11.63 -6.00 14.75
CA THR A 185 -11.02 -4.73 14.31
C THR A 185 -11.71 -4.16 13.08
N VAL A 186 -11.70 -2.83 12.96
CA VAL A 186 -12.21 -2.11 11.78
C VAL A 186 -11.03 -1.53 11.03
N TRP A 187 -10.98 -1.81 9.73
CA TRP A 187 -9.96 -1.36 8.80
C TRP A 187 -10.54 -0.31 7.87
N VAL A 188 -9.76 0.73 7.58
CA VAL A 188 -10.21 1.92 6.86
C VAL A 188 -9.12 2.37 5.90
N SER A 189 -9.43 2.57 4.62
CA SER A 189 -8.51 3.20 3.67
C SER A 189 -8.87 4.67 3.46
N VAL A 190 -7.84 5.52 3.44
CA VAL A 190 -7.94 6.98 3.34
C VAL A 190 -6.92 7.47 2.31
N GLY A 191 -7.39 8.18 1.28
CA GLY A 191 -6.52 8.84 0.31
C GLY A 191 -5.80 10.06 0.86
N ASP A 192 -4.92 10.62 0.05
CA ASP A 192 -4.11 11.79 0.39
C ASP A 192 -4.92 13.08 0.49
N SER A 193 -6.17 13.09 0.01
CA SER A 193 -7.07 14.23 -0.12
C SER A 193 -6.37 15.53 -0.59
N ALA A 194 -5.45 15.40 -1.56
CA ALA A 194 -4.73 16.51 -2.18
C ALA A 194 -5.32 16.92 -3.55
N ASP A 195 -4.82 17.98 -4.17
CA ASP A 195 -5.20 18.37 -5.54
C ASP A 195 -4.37 17.63 -6.60
N TYR A 196 -4.99 16.68 -7.30
CA TYR A 196 -4.38 15.90 -8.39
C TYR A 196 -3.95 16.73 -9.62
N ARG A 197 -4.46 17.95 -9.80
CA ARG A 197 -4.24 18.75 -11.02
C ARG A 197 -2.88 19.44 -11.05
N THR A 198 -2.19 19.48 -9.93
CA THR A 198 -0.86 20.09 -9.79
C THR A 198 0.02 19.23 -8.90
N THR A 199 1.32 19.50 -8.86
CA THR A 199 2.18 19.01 -7.78
C THR A 199 1.81 19.74 -6.49
N ASP A 200 0.81 19.23 -5.76
CA ASP A 200 0.35 19.75 -4.48
C ASP A 200 1.17 19.16 -3.33
N PRO A 201 2.04 19.93 -2.64
CA PRO A 201 2.85 19.42 -1.54
C PRO A 201 2.04 18.87 -0.36
N LEU A 202 0.73 19.14 -0.26
CA LEU A 202 -0.14 18.52 0.74
C LEU A 202 -0.09 16.99 0.67
N ALA A 203 0.11 16.40 -0.51
CA ALA A 203 0.21 14.95 -0.70
C ALA A 203 1.36 14.30 0.10
N LEU A 204 2.41 15.05 0.47
CA LEU A 204 3.52 14.55 1.30
C LEU A 204 3.07 14.02 2.66
N ARG A 205 1.87 14.40 3.15
CA ARG A 205 1.28 13.84 4.37
C ARG A 205 1.02 12.34 4.31
N ALA A 206 0.94 11.75 3.11
CA ALA A 206 0.91 10.29 2.93
C ALA A 206 2.12 9.60 3.60
N LEU A 207 3.28 10.27 3.66
CA LEU A 207 4.50 9.80 4.30
C LEU A 207 4.56 10.07 5.82
N ASP A 208 3.80 11.04 6.33
CA ASP A 208 3.82 11.43 7.75
C ASP A 208 2.96 10.46 8.58
N PRO A 209 3.52 9.71 9.56
CA PRO A 209 2.71 8.86 10.44
C PRO A 209 1.80 9.66 11.40
N ASP A 210 2.03 10.95 11.63
CA ASP A 210 1.16 11.80 12.46
C ASP A 210 -0.07 12.37 11.71
N ASP A 211 -0.19 12.10 10.40
CA ASP A 211 -1.36 12.46 9.59
C ASP A 211 -2.15 11.21 9.12
N PRO A 212 -3.49 11.17 9.24
CA PRO A 212 -4.28 9.99 8.87
C PRO A 212 -4.53 9.80 7.36
N HIS A 213 -4.12 10.74 6.49
CA HIS A 213 -4.34 10.69 5.04
C HIS A 213 -3.24 9.93 4.30
N GLY A 214 -3.59 9.29 3.18
CA GLY A 214 -2.70 8.42 2.40
C GLY A 214 -2.29 7.16 3.16
N LYS A 215 -3.24 6.57 3.92
CA LYS A 215 -2.99 5.48 4.88
C LYS A 215 -3.98 4.33 4.72
N LEU A 216 -3.52 3.14 5.08
CA LEU A 216 -4.40 2.08 5.58
C LEU A 216 -4.38 2.11 7.11
N LEU A 217 -5.54 2.30 7.72
CA LEU A 217 -5.73 2.40 9.16
C LEU A 217 -6.37 1.13 9.72
N ARG A 218 -5.99 0.74 10.95
CA ARG A 218 -6.59 -0.37 11.70
C ARG A 218 -6.93 0.10 13.11
N ILE A 219 -8.22 0.06 13.46
CA ILE A 219 -8.77 0.58 14.71
C ILE A 219 -9.63 -0.45 15.43
N ASN A 220 -9.78 -0.29 16.73
CA ASN A 220 -10.77 -1.00 17.55
C ASN A 220 -12.18 -0.38 17.33
N PRO A 221 -13.27 -1.08 17.66
CA PRO A 221 -14.64 -0.56 17.56
C PRO A 221 -14.94 0.71 18.38
N ASP A 222 -14.06 1.12 19.29
CA ASP A 222 -14.15 2.36 20.09
C ASP A 222 -13.37 3.54 19.49
N GLY A 223 -12.79 3.38 18.31
CA GLY A 223 -11.98 4.40 17.62
C GLY A 223 -10.53 4.53 18.11
N SER A 224 -10.07 3.69 19.05
CA SER A 224 -8.64 3.61 19.39
C SER A 224 -7.86 2.77 18.38
N GLY A 225 -6.58 3.07 18.22
CA GLY A 225 -5.66 2.25 17.44
C GLY A 225 -5.39 0.88 18.08
N VAL A 226 -5.08 -0.11 17.25
CA VAL A 226 -4.71 -1.44 17.76
C VAL A 226 -3.30 -1.40 18.33
N ALA A 227 -3.07 -1.99 19.51
CA ALA A 227 -1.76 -1.97 20.18
C ALA A 227 -0.63 -2.64 19.36
N THR A 228 -1.00 -3.46 18.36
CA THR A 228 -0.10 -4.08 17.39
C THR A 228 -0.04 -3.31 16.06
N ASN A 229 -0.35 -2.02 16.03
CA ASN A 229 0.01 -1.14 14.92
C ASN A 229 1.50 -0.75 15.00
N PRO A 230 2.17 -0.42 13.87
CA PRO A 230 3.60 -0.07 13.84
C PRO A 230 3.98 1.14 14.71
N TYR A 231 3.16 2.20 14.74
CA TYR A 231 3.49 3.47 15.42
C TYR A 231 2.61 3.76 16.65
N TYR A 232 2.08 2.70 17.28
CA TYR A 232 1.16 2.80 18.41
C TYR A 232 1.79 3.46 19.66
N ASP A 233 1.12 4.50 20.16
CA ASP A 233 1.44 5.18 21.40
C ASP A 233 0.37 4.87 22.47
N ALA A 234 0.74 4.09 23.49
CA ALA A 234 -0.15 3.70 24.58
C ALA A 234 -0.65 4.88 25.44
N ALA A 235 0.07 6.01 25.46
CA ALA A 235 -0.38 7.24 26.13
C ALA A 235 -1.32 8.07 25.24
N ARG A 236 -1.31 7.84 23.91
CA ARG A 236 -2.14 8.53 22.91
C ARG A 236 -2.78 7.52 21.94
N PRO A 237 -3.64 6.61 22.43
CA PRO A 237 -4.18 5.52 21.61
C PRO A 237 -5.10 5.98 20.47
N ARG A 238 -5.55 7.25 20.47
CA ARG A 238 -6.34 7.87 19.39
C ARG A 238 -5.59 8.89 18.53
N ALA A 239 -4.27 9.06 18.71
CA ALA A 239 -3.47 9.87 17.79
C ALA A 239 -3.36 9.16 16.42
N ALA A 240 -3.23 9.92 15.33
CA ALA A 240 -3.18 9.36 13.96
C ALA A 240 -2.17 8.22 13.82
N ARG A 241 -0.93 8.41 14.29
CA ARG A 241 0.12 7.37 14.33
C ARG A 241 -0.32 6.05 14.95
N SER A 242 -1.18 6.10 15.96
CA SER A 242 -1.68 4.90 16.64
C SER A 242 -2.68 4.12 15.78
N LEU A 243 -3.32 4.77 14.81
CA LEU A 243 -4.29 4.17 13.89
C LEU A 243 -3.62 3.58 12.62
N VAL A 244 -2.46 4.13 12.21
CA VAL A 244 -1.75 3.74 10.98
C VAL A 244 -1.30 2.28 11.04
N TYR A 245 -1.72 1.48 10.06
CA TYR A 245 -1.17 0.15 9.78
C TYR A 245 -0.12 0.18 8.67
N ALA A 246 -0.34 0.95 7.61
CA ALA A 246 0.60 1.21 6.51
C ALA A 246 0.36 2.61 5.92
N SER A 247 1.34 3.16 5.20
CA SER A 247 1.37 4.55 4.72
C SER A 247 1.82 4.68 3.27
N GLY A 248 1.82 5.91 2.73
CA GLY A 248 2.34 6.20 1.40
C GLY A 248 1.42 5.80 0.26
N PHE A 249 0.11 5.84 0.47
CA PHE A 249 -0.89 5.63 -0.59
C PHE A 249 -1.42 6.95 -1.13
N ARG A 250 -1.87 6.97 -2.40
CA ARG A 250 -2.49 8.13 -3.04
C ARG A 250 -3.99 8.16 -2.84
N SER A 251 -4.68 7.13 -3.32
CA SER A 251 -6.12 6.96 -3.29
C SER A 251 -6.42 5.46 -3.18
N PRO A 252 -6.19 4.84 -2.00
CA PRO A 252 -6.36 3.42 -1.76
C PRO A 252 -7.85 3.08 -1.77
N PHE A 253 -8.39 2.77 -2.95
CA PHE A 253 -9.82 2.87 -3.23
C PHE A 253 -10.61 1.74 -2.56
N ARG A 254 -10.33 0.47 -2.87
CA ARG A 254 -10.82 -0.67 -2.09
C ARG A 254 -9.69 -1.60 -1.70
N PHE A 255 -9.93 -2.31 -0.60
CA PHE A 255 -9.12 -3.44 -0.18
C PHE A 255 -10.03 -4.55 0.36
N SER A 256 -9.50 -5.76 0.42
CA SER A 256 -10.07 -6.87 1.18
C SER A 256 -9.01 -7.48 2.09
N LEU A 257 -9.42 -8.29 3.06
CA LEU A 257 -8.49 -9.06 3.90
C LEU A 257 -8.46 -10.49 3.36
N GLU A 258 -7.26 -11.01 3.18
CA GLU A 258 -7.01 -12.33 2.64
C GLU A 258 -7.51 -13.42 3.62
N PRO A 259 -8.38 -14.35 3.19
CA PRO A 259 -8.93 -15.37 4.07
C PRO A 259 -7.84 -16.23 4.73
N GLY A 260 -7.91 -16.40 6.04
CA GLY A 260 -6.95 -17.19 6.83
C GLY A 260 -5.72 -16.40 7.31
N THR A 261 -5.07 -15.61 6.45
CA THR A 261 -3.88 -14.83 6.84
C THR A 261 -4.24 -13.45 7.40
N GLY A 262 -5.39 -12.88 7.01
CA GLY A 262 -5.83 -11.54 7.42
C GLY A 262 -5.00 -10.40 6.84
N ARG A 263 -4.14 -10.67 5.84
CA ARG A 263 -3.33 -9.66 5.16
C ARG A 263 -4.22 -8.78 4.27
N PRO A 264 -4.10 -7.45 4.29
CA PRO A 264 -4.84 -6.62 3.36
C PRO A 264 -4.27 -6.76 1.95
N ILE A 265 -5.13 -6.92 0.96
CA ILE A 265 -4.83 -6.73 -0.45
C ILE A 265 -5.66 -5.55 -0.98
N LEU A 266 -4.99 -4.56 -1.55
CA LEU A 266 -5.48 -3.19 -1.74
C LEU A 266 -5.27 -2.76 -3.19
N GLY A 267 -6.16 -1.94 -3.74
CA GLY A 267 -5.93 -1.20 -4.97
C GLY A 267 -5.66 0.27 -4.67
N ASP A 268 -4.52 0.81 -5.13
CA ASP A 268 -4.19 2.23 -5.02
C ASP A 268 -4.22 2.91 -6.39
N VAL A 269 -5.03 3.97 -6.50
CA VAL A 269 -5.23 4.70 -7.75
C VAL A 269 -4.15 5.76 -7.90
N GLY A 270 -3.26 5.55 -8.86
CA GLY A 270 -2.12 6.43 -9.15
C GLY A 270 -2.52 7.73 -9.83
N ASN A 271 -1.52 8.50 -10.25
CA ASN A 271 -1.69 9.89 -10.64
C ASN A 271 -1.90 10.13 -12.13
N GLY A 272 -1.27 9.30 -12.96
CA GLY A 272 -1.31 9.43 -14.42
C GLY A 272 -0.36 8.49 -15.18
N ARG A 273 0.34 7.58 -14.49
CA ARG A 273 1.28 6.63 -15.09
C ARG A 273 0.98 5.19 -14.71
N HIS A 274 0.72 4.91 -13.44
CA HIS A 274 0.60 3.55 -12.93
C HIS A 274 -0.59 3.38 -12.00
N GLU A 275 -1.22 2.22 -12.07
CA GLU A 275 -2.16 1.70 -11.08
C GLU A 275 -1.49 0.57 -10.28
N GLU A 276 -1.89 0.38 -9.03
CA GLU A 276 -1.22 -0.53 -8.10
C GLU A 276 -2.20 -1.49 -7.39
N ILE A 277 -1.83 -2.77 -7.32
CA ILE A 277 -2.37 -3.74 -6.38
C ILE A 277 -1.29 -4.05 -5.35
N ASP A 278 -1.57 -3.73 -4.09
CA ASP A 278 -0.64 -3.91 -2.97
C ASP A 278 -1.05 -5.08 -2.08
N LEU A 279 -0.09 -5.95 -1.77
CA LEU A 279 -0.23 -6.92 -0.68
C LEU A 279 0.38 -6.30 0.59
N VAL A 280 -0.47 -5.66 1.39
CA VAL A 280 -0.08 -4.65 2.37
C VAL A 280 0.58 -5.27 3.61
N ALA A 281 1.85 -4.95 3.84
CA ALA A 281 2.57 -5.35 5.04
C ALA A 281 2.52 -4.26 6.13
N ARG A 282 2.58 -4.69 7.40
CA ARG A 282 2.53 -3.82 8.57
C ARG A 282 3.74 -2.88 8.60
N GLY A 283 3.48 -1.58 8.67
CA GLY A 283 4.50 -0.53 8.78
C GLY A 283 5.25 -0.24 7.48
N ASN A 284 4.82 -0.83 6.36
CA ASN A 284 5.37 -0.47 5.05
C ASN A 284 4.85 0.89 4.59
N ASN A 285 5.68 1.55 3.78
CA ASN A 285 5.40 2.82 3.12
C ASN A 285 5.42 2.59 1.60
N TYR A 286 4.31 2.85 0.91
CA TYR A 286 4.12 2.66 -0.53
C TYR A 286 4.55 3.89 -1.36
N GLY A 287 5.20 4.86 -0.70
CA GLY A 287 6.08 5.82 -1.36
C GLY A 287 5.41 7.03 -2.01
N TRP A 288 4.08 7.06 -2.15
CA TRP A 288 3.36 8.26 -2.60
C TRP A 288 3.63 9.45 -1.66
N PRO A 289 3.88 10.68 -2.17
CA PRO A 289 3.83 11.10 -3.58
C PRO A 289 5.16 11.04 -4.33
N CYS A 290 6.22 10.52 -3.71
CA CYS A 290 7.55 10.47 -4.29
C CYS A 290 7.73 9.35 -5.32
N TRP A 291 6.88 8.32 -5.21
CA TRP A 291 6.74 7.18 -6.09
C TRP A 291 5.29 7.03 -6.53
N GLU A 292 5.12 6.46 -7.72
CA GLU A 292 3.85 6.07 -8.33
C GLU A 292 4.15 4.76 -9.07
N GLY A 293 3.60 3.64 -8.61
CA GLY A 293 4.18 2.35 -8.93
C GLY A 293 5.62 2.27 -8.43
N LEU A 294 6.46 1.67 -9.26
CA LEU A 294 7.90 1.59 -9.06
C LEU A 294 8.67 2.78 -9.68
N THR A 295 7.98 3.84 -10.07
CA THR A 295 8.51 4.97 -10.86
C THR A 295 8.53 6.27 -10.06
N ARG A 296 9.58 7.10 -10.21
CA ARG A 296 9.68 8.42 -9.54
C ARG A 296 8.65 9.40 -10.10
N THR A 297 7.69 9.83 -9.29
CA THR A 297 6.59 10.73 -9.70
C THR A 297 7.12 12.10 -10.16
N PRO A 298 6.84 12.53 -11.41
CA PRO A 298 7.25 13.85 -11.89
C PRO A 298 6.73 15.00 -11.01
N GLY A 299 7.53 16.06 -10.85
CA GLY A 299 7.21 17.21 -9.99
C GLY A 299 7.46 16.94 -8.51
N PHE A 300 6.98 15.83 -7.96
CA PHE A 300 7.21 15.45 -6.56
C PHE A 300 8.63 14.94 -6.31
N ARG A 301 9.19 14.14 -7.22
CA ARG A 301 10.52 13.51 -7.09
C ARG A 301 11.68 14.48 -6.83
N ASP A 302 11.50 15.75 -7.16
CA ASP A 302 12.50 16.82 -7.07
C ASP A 302 12.36 17.64 -5.76
N LEU A 303 11.35 17.34 -4.93
CA LEU A 303 11.15 17.93 -3.61
C LEU A 303 12.17 17.37 -2.59
N PRO A 304 12.70 18.18 -1.66
CA PRO A 304 13.63 17.73 -0.61
C PRO A 304 13.08 16.58 0.24
N GLU A 305 11.79 16.59 0.53
CA GLU A 305 11.07 15.58 1.31
C GLU A 305 11.04 14.22 0.59
N CYS A 306 11.20 14.20 -0.73
CA CYS A 306 11.29 12.98 -1.54
C CYS A 306 12.72 12.46 -1.72
N ALA A 307 13.73 13.10 -1.12
CA ALA A 307 15.10 12.61 -1.13
C ALA A 307 15.26 11.40 -0.18
N GLY A 308 15.59 10.23 -0.73
CA GLY A 308 15.80 9.01 0.06
C GLY A 308 14.53 8.30 0.54
N VAL A 309 13.33 8.80 0.20
CA VAL A 309 12.08 8.05 0.38
C VAL A 309 12.14 6.77 -0.43
N ALA A 310 11.97 5.64 0.24
CA ALA A 310 11.77 4.34 -0.39
C ALA A 310 10.29 4.07 -0.64
N THR A 311 10.02 3.11 -1.53
CA THR A 311 8.69 2.53 -1.70
C THR A 311 8.72 1.03 -1.44
N ALA A 312 7.68 0.53 -0.77
CA ALA A 312 7.32 -0.87 -0.73
C ALA A 312 6.69 -1.28 -2.06
N SER A 313 6.94 -2.50 -2.49
CA SER A 313 6.54 -2.92 -3.82
C SER A 313 5.06 -3.30 -3.88
N PRO A 314 4.33 -2.90 -4.94
CA PRO A 314 3.05 -3.49 -5.24
C PRO A 314 3.22 -4.97 -5.60
N LEU A 315 2.21 -5.76 -5.26
CA LEU A 315 2.07 -7.15 -5.71
C LEU A 315 1.96 -7.19 -7.25
N TYR A 316 1.26 -6.22 -7.84
CA TYR A 316 1.18 -6.03 -9.27
C TYR A 316 0.96 -4.55 -9.58
N SER A 317 1.65 -4.01 -10.58
CA SER A 317 1.39 -2.67 -11.10
C SER A 317 1.28 -2.72 -12.62
N TYR A 318 0.40 -1.90 -13.16
CA TYR A 318 0.15 -1.78 -14.60
C TYR A 318 0.13 -0.30 -15.00
N PRO A 319 0.55 0.05 -16.23
CA PRO A 319 0.49 1.43 -16.71
C PRO A 319 -0.97 1.86 -16.93
N HIS A 320 -1.22 3.18 -16.96
CA HIS A 320 -2.53 3.76 -17.35
C HIS A 320 -3.01 3.34 -18.75
N VAL A 321 -2.08 2.80 -19.54
CA VAL A 321 -2.26 2.03 -20.77
C VAL A 321 -2.88 0.65 -20.45
N GLY A 322 -4.22 0.59 -20.37
CA GLY A 322 -4.98 -0.64 -20.09
C GLY A 322 -5.69 -0.69 -18.73
N GLY A 323 -5.80 0.46 -18.05
CA GLY A 323 -6.65 0.71 -16.90
C GLY A 323 -6.13 1.91 -16.11
N SER A 324 -7.01 2.82 -15.69
CA SER A 324 -6.64 4.12 -15.11
C SER A 324 -7.44 4.50 -13.86
N SER A 325 -8.06 3.50 -13.22
CA SER A 325 -8.68 3.64 -11.90
C SER A 325 -8.93 2.26 -11.29
N VAL A 326 -7.90 1.70 -10.66
CA VAL A 326 -7.96 0.39 -10.03
C VAL A 326 -8.98 0.39 -8.90
N THR A 327 -9.93 -0.54 -8.97
CA THR A 327 -10.95 -0.68 -7.95
C THR A 327 -10.41 -1.36 -6.71
N GLY A 328 -9.44 -2.28 -6.86
CA GLY A 328 -9.22 -3.36 -5.90
C GLY A 328 -10.23 -4.50 -6.09
N GLY A 329 -10.26 -5.47 -5.17
CA GLY A 329 -10.85 -6.78 -5.45
C GLY A 329 -11.05 -7.69 -4.24
N VAL A 330 -11.25 -8.98 -4.52
CA VAL A 330 -11.46 -10.06 -3.53
C VAL A 330 -10.76 -11.36 -3.95
N VAL A 331 -10.24 -12.12 -2.98
CA VAL A 331 -9.65 -13.44 -3.22
C VAL A 331 -10.73 -14.52 -3.32
N TYR A 332 -10.76 -15.25 -4.44
CA TYR A 332 -11.75 -16.30 -4.68
C TYR A 332 -11.41 -17.58 -3.89
N THR A 333 -12.23 -17.90 -2.90
CA THR A 333 -12.13 -19.15 -2.11
C THR A 333 -13.28 -20.14 -2.36
N GLY A 334 -14.21 -19.79 -3.27
CA GLY A 334 -15.44 -20.54 -3.56
C GLY A 334 -15.23 -21.92 -4.21
N THR A 335 -16.33 -22.58 -4.54
CA THR A 335 -16.36 -23.91 -5.21
C THR A 335 -17.19 -23.93 -6.49
N SER A 336 -17.85 -22.81 -6.84
CA SER A 336 -18.66 -22.66 -8.05
C SER A 336 -17.85 -22.56 -9.35
N TYR A 337 -16.59 -22.10 -9.29
CA TYR A 337 -15.71 -21.91 -10.43
C TYR A 337 -14.72 -23.08 -10.55
N PRO A 338 -14.14 -23.33 -11.75
CA PRO A 338 -13.07 -24.30 -11.93
C PRO A 338 -11.90 -24.10 -10.95
N GLU A 339 -11.31 -25.21 -10.49
CA GLU A 339 -10.31 -25.23 -9.41
C GLU A 339 -9.13 -24.26 -9.61
N LYS A 340 -8.71 -24.05 -10.87
CA LYS A 340 -7.65 -23.09 -11.26
C LYS A 340 -7.87 -21.63 -10.79
N TYR A 341 -9.10 -21.26 -10.43
CA TYR A 341 -9.43 -19.93 -9.91
C TYR A 341 -9.36 -19.83 -8.38
N ARG A 342 -9.25 -20.95 -7.65
CA ARG A 342 -9.12 -20.95 -6.18
C ARG A 342 -7.82 -20.28 -5.76
N GLY A 343 -7.90 -19.30 -4.85
CA GLY A 343 -6.78 -18.49 -4.39
C GLY A 343 -6.40 -17.33 -5.32
N ARG A 344 -7.06 -17.16 -6.48
CA ARG A 344 -6.81 -15.98 -7.33
C ARG A 344 -7.55 -14.76 -6.80
N TYR A 345 -6.91 -13.60 -6.90
CA TYR A 345 -7.50 -12.30 -6.60
C TYR A 345 -8.22 -11.75 -7.83
N PHE A 346 -9.53 -11.55 -7.73
CA PHE A 346 -10.34 -10.92 -8.77
C PHE A 346 -10.50 -9.44 -8.46
N PHE A 347 -10.08 -8.59 -9.38
CA PHE A 347 -10.10 -7.13 -9.27
C PHE A 347 -10.51 -6.52 -10.62
N GLY A 348 -10.87 -5.24 -10.62
CA GLY A 348 -11.24 -4.54 -11.85
C GLY A 348 -10.76 -3.10 -11.89
N ASP A 349 -10.93 -2.50 -13.06
CA ASP A 349 -10.69 -1.08 -13.33
C ASP A 349 -12.01 -0.36 -13.62
N TYR A 350 -12.22 0.78 -12.98
CA TYR A 350 -13.43 1.58 -13.11
C TYR A 350 -13.53 2.25 -14.50
N THR A 351 -12.41 2.76 -15.03
CA THR A 351 -12.39 3.52 -16.28
C THR A 351 -12.52 2.59 -17.49
N ASP A 352 -11.73 1.51 -17.50
CA ASP A 352 -11.64 0.59 -18.63
C ASP A 352 -12.70 -0.53 -18.60
N LYS A 353 -13.52 -0.58 -17.54
CA LYS A 353 -14.72 -1.46 -17.42
C LYS A 353 -14.37 -2.95 -17.57
N ILE A 354 -13.22 -3.31 -17.01
CA ILE A 354 -12.54 -4.58 -17.16
C ILE A 354 -12.34 -5.23 -15.79
N VAL A 355 -12.39 -6.56 -15.76
CA VAL A 355 -12.09 -7.40 -14.60
C VAL A 355 -10.98 -8.37 -15.01
N TRP A 356 -10.05 -8.64 -14.09
CA TRP A 356 -8.98 -9.62 -14.23
C TRP A 356 -8.96 -10.60 -13.05
N SER A 357 -8.17 -11.67 -13.19
CA SER A 357 -7.77 -12.50 -12.06
C SER A 357 -6.24 -12.58 -11.95
N LEU A 358 -5.69 -12.44 -10.74
CA LEU A 358 -4.26 -12.49 -10.43
C LEU A 358 -3.96 -13.70 -9.53
N GLY A 359 -2.96 -14.51 -9.88
CA GLY A 359 -2.44 -15.59 -9.03
C GLY A 359 -1.13 -15.19 -8.36
N TYR A 360 -0.99 -15.45 -7.07
CA TYR A 360 0.20 -15.15 -6.27
C TYR A 360 0.43 -16.21 -5.18
N ASP A 361 1.61 -16.22 -4.57
CA ASP A 361 1.97 -17.12 -3.46
C ASP A 361 1.94 -16.42 -2.08
N GLU A 362 2.15 -17.19 -1.01
CA GLU A 362 2.20 -16.68 0.37
C GLU A 362 3.27 -15.60 0.59
N ARG A 363 4.28 -15.49 -0.27
CA ARG A 363 5.35 -14.48 -0.20
C ARG A 363 5.00 -13.20 -0.95
N GLY A 364 3.87 -13.16 -1.66
CA GLY A 364 3.50 -12.05 -2.53
C GLY A 364 4.24 -12.07 -3.87
N GLN A 365 4.68 -13.24 -4.33
CA GLN A 365 5.23 -13.41 -5.68
C GLN A 365 4.11 -13.78 -6.64
N VAL A 366 4.04 -13.12 -7.80
CA VAL A 366 3.03 -13.39 -8.83
C VAL A 366 3.32 -14.75 -9.47
N THR A 367 2.43 -15.72 -9.25
CA THR A 367 2.53 -17.07 -9.83
C THR A 367 1.81 -17.17 -11.19
N ALA A 368 0.87 -16.26 -11.45
CA ALA A 368 0.18 -16.16 -12.73
C ALA A 368 -0.38 -14.74 -12.91
N PRO A 369 0.17 -13.93 -13.84
CA PRO A 369 -0.24 -12.53 -14.03
C PRO A 369 -1.70 -12.41 -14.52
N PRO A 370 -2.25 -11.18 -14.56
CA PRO A 370 -3.56 -10.89 -15.13
C PRO A 370 -3.65 -11.29 -16.60
N GLU A 371 -4.85 -11.65 -17.05
CA GLU A 371 -5.11 -12.03 -18.44
C GLU A 371 -4.98 -10.80 -19.37
N THR A 372 -4.17 -10.88 -20.43
CA THR A 372 -3.95 -9.75 -21.37
C THR A 372 -5.23 -9.19 -21.99
N ALA A 373 -6.27 -10.02 -22.15
CA ALA A 373 -7.57 -9.62 -22.69
C ALA A 373 -8.63 -9.31 -21.61
N GLY A 374 -8.24 -9.33 -20.34
CA GLY A 374 -9.17 -9.38 -19.21
C GLY A 374 -9.69 -10.79 -18.93
N PHE A 375 -10.16 -10.99 -17.69
CA PHE A 375 -11.15 -12.03 -17.38
C PHE A 375 -12.53 -11.64 -17.95
N GLY A 376 -12.81 -10.34 -18.10
CA GLY A 376 -13.91 -9.85 -18.93
C GLY A 376 -13.92 -8.33 -19.08
N THR A 377 -14.53 -7.84 -20.15
CA THR A 377 -14.59 -6.43 -20.57
C THR A 377 -16.04 -5.99 -20.82
N GLY A 378 -16.32 -4.68 -20.88
CA GLY A 378 -17.68 -4.18 -21.08
C GLY A 378 -18.62 -4.46 -19.90
N LEU A 379 -18.05 -4.71 -18.71
CA LEU A 379 -18.76 -5.27 -17.56
C LEU A 379 -19.57 -4.24 -16.73
N GLY A 380 -19.65 -2.99 -17.19
CA GLY A 380 -20.09 -1.84 -16.38
C GLY A 380 -18.91 -1.18 -15.69
N ALA A 381 -19.16 -0.28 -14.74
CA ALA A 381 -18.13 0.44 -14.00
C ALA A 381 -17.99 -0.15 -12.58
N PRO A 382 -17.11 -1.15 -12.37
CA PRO A 382 -16.95 -1.78 -11.05
C PRO A 382 -16.40 -0.77 -10.03
N VAL A 383 -16.94 -0.79 -8.80
CA VAL A 383 -16.45 0.07 -7.68
C VAL A 383 -16.31 -0.65 -6.34
N LYS A 384 -16.71 -1.92 -6.25
CA LYS A 384 -16.60 -2.78 -5.07
C LYS A 384 -16.77 -4.23 -5.49
N PHE A 385 -15.95 -5.14 -4.94
CA PHE A 385 -16.08 -6.59 -5.10
C PHE A 385 -16.35 -7.29 -3.77
N ALA A 386 -17.02 -8.44 -3.83
CA ALA A 386 -17.16 -9.42 -2.75
C ALA A 386 -17.42 -10.82 -3.33
N SER A 387 -17.45 -11.84 -2.46
CA SER A 387 -17.88 -13.20 -2.81
C SER A 387 -19.28 -13.45 -2.25
N VAL A 388 -20.14 -14.13 -3.03
CA VAL A 388 -21.45 -14.60 -2.56
C VAL A 388 -21.23 -15.67 -1.48
N PRO A 389 -21.80 -15.56 -0.25
CA PRO A 389 -21.51 -16.49 0.84
C PRO A 389 -21.80 -17.96 0.51
N THR A 390 -22.83 -18.21 -0.31
CA THR A 390 -23.12 -19.54 -0.87
C THR A 390 -22.44 -19.73 -2.24
N GLY A 391 -21.61 -20.77 -2.35
CA GLY A 391 -20.89 -21.14 -3.59
C GLY A 391 -19.63 -20.32 -3.87
N GLY A 392 -19.61 -19.04 -3.46
CA GLY A 392 -18.44 -18.17 -3.54
C GLY A 392 -18.29 -17.35 -4.82
N ASP A 393 -19.31 -17.30 -5.69
CA ASP A 393 -19.30 -16.49 -6.92
C ASP A 393 -18.84 -15.06 -6.67
N ILE A 394 -18.07 -14.49 -7.60
CA ILE A 394 -17.68 -13.07 -7.56
C ILE A 394 -18.91 -12.21 -7.89
N ILE A 395 -19.17 -11.23 -7.04
CA ILE A 395 -20.20 -10.21 -7.23
C ILE A 395 -19.58 -8.83 -7.03
N TYR A 396 -20.01 -7.86 -7.84
CA TYR A 396 -19.51 -6.48 -7.76
C TYR A 396 -20.60 -5.44 -7.90
N ALA A 397 -20.33 -4.24 -7.40
CA ALA A 397 -21.16 -3.06 -7.61
C ALA A 397 -20.79 -2.39 -8.93
N ASP A 398 -21.76 -2.26 -9.83
CA ASP A 398 -21.65 -1.39 -11.01
C ASP A 398 -22.32 -0.04 -10.71
N ILE A 399 -21.49 1.00 -10.55
CA ILE A 399 -21.97 2.35 -10.22
C ILE A 399 -22.75 2.99 -11.39
N ALA A 400 -22.49 2.58 -12.63
CA ALA A 400 -23.09 3.15 -13.83
C ALA A 400 -24.52 2.64 -14.08
N SER A 401 -24.82 1.36 -13.78
CA SER A 401 -26.20 0.85 -13.80
C SER A 401 -26.91 0.94 -12.45
N ALA A 402 -26.18 1.26 -11.37
CA ALA A 402 -26.61 1.15 -9.98
C ALA A 402 -27.07 -0.28 -9.58
N THR A 403 -26.66 -1.32 -10.31
CA THR A 403 -26.99 -2.72 -10.02
C THR A 403 -25.79 -3.49 -9.44
N LEU A 404 -26.08 -4.56 -8.73
CA LEU A 404 -25.08 -5.56 -8.39
C LEU A 404 -24.97 -6.58 -9.53
N ARG A 405 -23.76 -6.95 -9.90
CA ARG A 405 -23.44 -7.78 -11.07
C ARG A 405 -22.71 -9.03 -10.58
N ARG A 406 -23.31 -10.20 -10.74
CA ARG A 406 -22.78 -11.50 -10.30
C ARG A 406 -22.21 -12.25 -11.50
N ILE A 407 -20.94 -12.62 -11.42
CA ILE A 407 -20.25 -13.48 -12.38
C ILE A 407 -20.56 -14.93 -12.02
N VAL A 408 -21.16 -15.69 -12.93
CA VAL A 408 -21.60 -17.07 -12.70
C VAL A 408 -20.93 -17.99 -13.71
N TYR A 409 -20.32 -19.07 -13.23
CA TYR A 409 -19.83 -20.14 -14.10
C TYR A 409 -21.02 -20.94 -14.67
N SER A 410 -21.14 -20.94 -15.99
CA SER A 410 -22.23 -21.53 -16.77
C SER A 410 -21.64 -22.09 -18.07
N PRO A 411 -21.14 -23.33 -18.07
CA PRO A 411 -20.44 -23.89 -19.22
C PRO A 411 -21.28 -23.93 -20.51
N GLY A 412 -20.72 -23.37 -21.59
CA GLY A 412 -21.27 -23.42 -22.95
C GLY A 412 -21.99 -22.19 -23.52
N ASN A 413 -21.58 -20.95 -23.22
CA ASN A 413 -22.18 -19.69 -23.77
C ASN A 413 -21.12 -18.68 -24.26
N ALA A 414 -21.34 -17.96 -25.38
CA ALA A 414 -20.42 -16.98 -25.98
C ALA A 414 -21.17 -15.91 -26.84
N PRO A 415 -20.58 -14.72 -27.13
CA PRO A 415 -21.29 -13.61 -27.78
C PRO A 415 -21.38 -13.71 -29.33
N PRO A 416 -22.38 -13.05 -29.94
CA PRO A 416 -22.59 -13.07 -31.40
C PRO A 416 -21.61 -12.22 -32.22
N VAL A 417 -21.47 -12.57 -33.50
CA VAL A 417 -20.62 -11.89 -34.50
C VAL A 417 -21.52 -11.24 -35.57
N PRO A 418 -21.60 -9.89 -35.66
CA PRO A 418 -22.50 -9.20 -36.58
C PRO A 418 -21.82 -8.91 -37.94
N VAL A 419 -22.58 -8.96 -39.03
CA VAL A 419 -22.09 -8.71 -40.39
C VAL A 419 -23.09 -7.86 -41.16
N ILE A 420 -22.66 -6.76 -41.81
CA ILE A 420 -23.46 -6.01 -42.77
C ILE A 420 -23.04 -6.39 -44.19
N LYS A 421 -24.03 -6.65 -45.05
CA LYS A 421 -23.88 -6.54 -46.51
C LYS A 421 -24.81 -5.46 -47.01
N SER A 422 -24.34 -4.65 -47.95
CA SER A 422 -25.14 -3.64 -48.64
C SER A 422 -25.18 -3.88 -50.14
N THR A 423 -26.24 -3.45 -50.81
CA THR A 423 -26.31 -3.37 -52.28
C THR A 423 -27.02 -2.09 -52.67
N VAL A 424 -26.39 -1.31 -53.56
CA VAL A 424 -26.90 -0.02 -54.02
C VAL A 424 -27.58 -0.20 -55.37
N ASP A 425 -28.83 0.23 -55.49
CA ASP A 425 -29.47 0.57 -56.76
C ASP A 425 -29.29 2.08 -56.95
N ALA A 426 -28.33 2.46 -57.79
CA ALA A 426 -27.94 3.85 -58.01
C ALA A 426 -29.02 4.67 -58.73
N ASP A 427 -29.81 4.02 -59.60
CA ASP A 427 -30.92 4.64 -60.33
C ASP A 427 -32.11 4.90 -59.39
N ALA A 428 -32.42 3.97 -58.49
CA ALA A 428 -33.52 4.08 -57.52
C ALA A 428 -33.11 4.76 -56.20
N ARG A 429 -31.84 5.14 -56.03
CA ARG A 429 -31.22 5.62 -54.78
C ARG A 429 -31.57 4.78 -53.54
N THR A 430 -31.66 3.48 -53.73
CA THR A 430 -32.14 2.52 -52.72
C THR A 430 -31.02 1.59 -52.32
N VAL A 431 -30.89 1.37 -51.02
CA VAL A 431 -29.85 0.54 -50.41
C VAL A 431 -30.52 -0.61 -49.68
N ALA A 432 -30.27 -1.84 -50.16
CA ALA A 432 -30.65 -3.06 -49.46
C ALA A 432 -29.56 -3.44 -48.45
N LEU A 433 -29.98 -3.94 -47.28
CA LEU A 433 -29.12 -4.26 -46.14
C LEU A 433 -29.45 -5.65 -45.60
N ASP A 434 -28.42 -6.45 -45.36
CA ASP A 434 -28.53 -7.86 -44.95
C ASP A 434 -27.58 -8.16 -43.78
N ALA A 435 -28.16 -8.66 -42.68
CA ALA A 435 -27.48 -9.12 -41.48
C ALA A 435 -27.46 -10.65 -41.32
N THR A 436 -28.00 -11.43 -42.27
CA THR A 436 -28.07 -12.90 -42.19
C THR A 436 -26.70 -13.59 -42.21
N GLY A 437 -25.64 -12.86 -42.54
CA GLY A 437 -24.25 -13.33 -42.37
C GLY A 437 -23.76 -13.32 -40.92
N SER A 438 -24.54 -12.78 -39.97
CA SER A 438 -24.20 -12.78 -38.55
C SER A 438 -24.36 -14.16 -37.94
N THR A 439 -23.48 -14.54 -37.01
CA THR A 439 -23.45 -15.88 -36.41
C THR A 439 -23.33 -15.83 -34.90
N ASP A 440 -23.81 -16.89 -34.26
CA ASP A 440 -23.60 -17.14 -32.84
C ASP A 440 -22.68 -18.37 -32.67
N PRO A 441 -21.62 -18.32 -31.84
CA PRO A 441 -20.69 -19.43 -31.66
C PRO A 441 -21.30 -20.70 -31.03
N ASN A 442 -22.42 -20.56 -30.31
CA ASN A 442 -23.16 -21.65 -29.66
C ASN A 442 -24.32 -22.15 -30.53
N GLY A 443 -24.63 -21.43 -31.61
CA GLY A 443 -25.77 -21.69 -32.50
C GLY A 443 -27.07 -21.07 -31.99
N ASP A 444 -27.01 -20.13 -31.05
CA ASP A 444 -28.20 -19.45 -30.53
C ASP A 444 -28.85 -18.52 -31.57
N GLN A 445 -30.15 -18.30 -31.42
CA GLN A 445 -30.94 -17.48 -32.34
C GLN A 445 -30.81 -15.99 -32.00
N LEU A 446 -30.45 -15.18 -33.00
CA LEU A 446 -30.17 -13.75 -32.83
C LEU A 446 -31.33 -12.82 -33.22
N THR A 447 -31.34 -11.63 -32.62
CA THR A 447 -32.23 -10.49 -32.93
C THR A 447 -31.45 -9.25 -33.36
N TYR A 448 -32.01 -8.41 -34.25
CA TYR A 448 -31.26 -7.33 -34.94
C TYR A 448 -31.96 -5.96 -34.99
N THR A 449 -31.20 -4.87 -34.88
CA THR A 449 -31.65 -3.47 -35.05
C THR A 449 -30.68 -2.64 -35.91
N TRP A 450 -31.19 -1.60 -36.59
CA TRP A 450 -30.49 -0.79 -37.59
C TRP A 450 -30.70 0.73 -37.43
N ASP A 451 -29.69 1.52 -37.81
CA ASP A 451 -29.75 2.98 -38.06
C ASP A 451 -29.25 3.27 -39.49
N PHE A 452 -29.93 4.13 -40.24
CA PHE A 452 -29.64 4.43 -41.65
C PHE A 452 -28.89 5.76 -41.90
N GLY A 453 -28.52 6.50 -40.84
CA GLY A 453 -27.68 7.71 -40.95
C GLY A 453 -28.38 8.96 -41.49
N ASP A 454 -29.71 8.92 -41.64
CA ASP A 454 -30.57 10.04 -41.99
C ASP A 454 -31.62 10.36 -40.91
N GLY A 455 -31.53 9.70 -39.75
CA GLY A 455 -32.48 9.80 -38.63
C GLY A 455 -33.59 8.74 -38.65
N GLN A 456 -33.56 7.79 -39.59
CA GLN A 456 -34.48 6.64 -39.63
C GLN A 456 -33.78 5.35 -39.16
N THR A 457 -34.56 4.44 -38.60
CA THR A 457 -34.10 3.16 -38.02
C THR A 457 -34.94 1.99 -38.53
N GLY A 458 -34.46 0.76 -38.34
CA GLY A 458 -35.15 -0.47 -38.73
C GLY A 458 -34.84 -1.65 -37.81
N GLU A 459 -35.58 -2.75 -37.98
CA GLU A 459 -35.41 -3.98 -37.20
C GLU A 459 -35.48 -5.22 -38.12
N GLY A 460 -34.82 -6.31 -37.70
CA GLY A 460 -34.84 -7.59 -38.41
C GLY A 460 -33.61 -7.88 -39.26
N ALA A 461 -33.50 -9.12 -39.76
CA ALA A 461 -32.29 -9.63 -40.40
C ALA A 461 -32.01 -9.05 -41.80
N THR A 462 -33.01 -8.46 -42.45
CA THR A 462 -32.88 -7.81 -43.77
C THR A 462 -33.80 -6.60 -43.83
N VAL A 463 -33.29 -5.45 -44.27
CA VAL A 463 -34.04 -4.19 -44.39
C VAL A 463 -33.63 -3.45 -45.67
N SER A 464 -34.40 -2.46 -46.09
CA SER A 464 -34.10 -1.64 -47.27
C SER A 464 -34.46 -0.18 -47.02
N HIS A 465 -33.60 0.75 -47.44
CA HIS A 465 -33.81 2.18 -47.25
C HIS A 465 -33.60 2.98 -48.54
N THR A 466 -34.41 4.01 -48.77
CA THR A 466 -34.34 4.85 -49.97
C THR A 466 -33.96 6.28 -49.59
N TYR A 467 -32.87 6.79 -50.16
CA TYR A 467 -32.35 8.12 -49.85
C TYR A 467 -32.87 9.17 -50.84
N PRO A 468 -33.14 10.41 -50.37
CA PRO A 468 -33.62 11.47 -51.24
C PRO A 468 -32.56 11.89 -52.29
N ALA A 469 -33.03 12.49 -53.38
CA ALA A 469 -32.16 13.12 -54.38
C ALA A 469 -31.31 14.23 -53.73
N GLY A 470 -30.01 14.25 -54.03
CA GLY A 470 -29.04 15.18 -53.42
C GLY A 470 -28.43 14.72 -52.10
N ARG A 471 -28.69 13.48 -51.64
CA ARG A 471 -27.96 12.84 -50.53
C ARG A 471 -26.89 11.90 -51.07
N ASP A 472 -25.66 12.38 -51.19
CA ASP A 472 -24.61 11.68 -51.97
C ASP A 472 -23.83 10.62 -51.19
N SER A 473 -23.97 10.59 -49.86
CA SER A 473 -23.51 9.49 -48.99
C SER A 473 -24.35 9.35 -47.71
N ALA A 474 -24.29 8.18 -47.07
CA ALA A 474 -24.86 7.91 -45.74
C ALA A 474 -24.06 6.82 -44.99
N GLU A 475 -24.10 6.83 -43.66
CA GLU A 475 -23.47 5.84 -42.79
C GLU A 475 -24.54 5.03 -42.04
N ILE A 476 -24.34 3.72 -41.91
CA ILE A 476 -25.35 2.74 -41.47
C ILE A 476 -24.80 1.94 -40.30
N THR A 477 -25.62 1.63 -39.29
CA THR A 477 -25.23 0.84 -38.10
C THR A 477 -26.13 -0.39 -37.93
N LEU A 478 -25.56 -1.53 -37.50
CA LEU A 478 -26.24 -2.78 -37.13
C LEU A 478 -25.93 -3.14 -35.66
N THR A 479 -26.91 -3.71 -34.96
CA THR A 479 -26.75 -4.40 -33.66
C THR A 479 -27.34 -5.81 -33.73
N ALA A 480 -26.66 -6.82 -33.16
CA ALA A 480 -27.15 -8.19 -32.97
C ALA A 480 -27.19 -8.58 -31.47
N ARG A 481 -28.07 -9.51 -31.06
CA ARG A 481 -28.25 -9.94 -29.65
C ARG A 481 -28.64 -11.42 -29.51
N ASP A 482 -28.08 -12.11 -28.51
CA ASP A 482 -28.36 -13.52 -28.15
C ASP A 482 -29.46 -13.67 -27.05
N PRO A 483 -29.89 -14.91 -26.71
CA PRO A 483 -30.80 -15.19 -25.60
C PRO A 483 -30.17 -15.05 -24.19
N GLY A 484 -28.86 -15.25 -24.06
CA GLY A 484 -28.08 -15.08 -22.82
C GLY A 484 -27.98 -13.62 -22.34
N GLY A 485 -28.20 -12.66 -23.24
CA GLY A 485 -28.13 -11.22 -23.04
C GLY A 485 -26.95 -10.51 -23.71
N LEU A 486 -26.05 -11.22 -24.39
CA LEU A 486 -24.87 -10.66 -25.05
C LEU A 486 -25.26 -10.04 -26.40
N THR A 487 -24.54 -9.01 -26.83
CA THR A 487 -24.80 -8.25 -28.08
C THR A 487 -23.52 -7.97 -28.86
N ALA A 488 -23.62 -7.40 -30.06
CA ALA A 488 -22.48 -6.88 -30.83
C ALA A 488 -22.96 -5.89 -31.92
N THR A 489 -22.10 -4.98 -32.39
CA THR A 489 -22.43 -3.94 -33.39
C THR A 489 -21.40 -3.83 -34.53
N THR A 490 -21.79 -3.21 -35.66
CA THR A 490 -20.89 -2.88 -36.79
C THR A 490 -21.50 -1.79 -37.70
N THR A 491 -20.73 -1.16 -38.60
CA THR A 491 -21.17 -0.03 -39.47
C THR A 491 -20.70 -0.12 -40.93
N ALA A 492 -21.33 0.66 -41.84
CA ALA A 492 -20.94 0.77 -43.26
C ALA A 492 -21.37 2.10 -43.92
N THR A 493 -20.57 2.65 -44.85
CA THR A 493 -20.91 3.84 -45.65
C THR A 493 -21.39 3.47 -47.04
N VAL A 494 -22.39 4.17 -47.57
CA VAL A 494 -23.00 3.94 -48.89
C VAL A 494 -23.15 5.23 -49.68
N HIS A 495 -23.04 5.13 -51.01
CA HIS A 495 -23.25 6.23 -51.97
C HIS A 495 -24.50 5.96 -52.82
N PRO A 496 -25.68 6.55 -52.50
CA PRO A 496 -26.93 6.14 -53.13
C PRO A 496 -27.05 6.39 -54.65
N GLY A 497 -26.07 7.03 -55.30
CA GLY A 497 -26.13 7.36 -56.73
C GLY A 497 -24.90 6.97 -57.56
N ASN A 498 -24.01 6.12 -57.03
CA ASN A 498 -22.80 5.66 -57.73
C ASN A 498 -22.42 4.24 -57.28
N HIS A 499 -21.82 3.45 -58.16
CA HIS A 499 -21.22 2.18 -57.77
C HIS A 499 -19.84 2.43 -57.12
N PRO A 500 -19.44 1.68 -56.08
CA PRO A 500 -18.07 1.74 -55.58
C PRO A 500 -17.16 0.85 -56.46
N PRO A 501 -15.87 1.23 -56.67
CA PRO A 501 -14.93 0.38 -57.39
C PRO A 501 -14.76 -1.00 -56.74
N ALA A 502 -14.68 -2.04 -57.56
CA ALA A 502 -14.31 -3.38 -57.11
C ALA A 502 -12.78 -3.46 -56.94
N LEU A 503 -12.29 -3.23 -55.72
CA LEU A 503 -10.89 -3.45 -55.35
C LEU A 503 -10.66 -4.92 -54.95
N THR A 504 -9.52 -5.48 -55.34
CA THR A 504 -9.06 -6.81 -54.91
C THR A 504 -7.66 -6.70 -54.33
N LEU A 505 -7.54 -6.90 -53.02
CA LEU A 505 -6.28 -6.93 -52.28
C LEU A 505 -5.74 -8.36 -52.12
N ARG A 506 -4.43 -8.52 -52.27
CA ARG A 506 -3.64 -9.70 -51.87
C ARG A 506 -2.63 -9.25 -50.81
N ALA A 507 -3.06 -9.26 -49.57
CA ALA A 507 -2.24 -8.94 -48.40
C ALA A 507 -1.48 -10.18 -47.88
N PRO A 508 -0.51 -10.00 -46.96
CA PRO A 508 -0.09 -11.06 -46.04
C PRO A 508 -1.27 -11.64 -45.25
N ASP A 509 -1.11 -12.85 -44.73
CA ASP A 509 -2.02 -13.42 -43.73
C ASP A 509 -2.19 -12.45 -42.54
N PRO A 510 -3.43 -12.03 -42.17
CA PRO A 510 -3.66 -11.12 -41.04
C PRO A 510 -3.15 -11.63 -39.68
N ALA A 511 -2.95 -12.94 -39.52
CA ALA A 511 -2.35 -13.52 -38.33
C ALA A 511 -0.80 -13.45 -38.33
N ARG A 512 -0.18 -13.05 -39.44
CA ARG A 512 1.28 -12.93 -39.55
C ARG A 512 1.78 -11.66 -38.83
N THR A 513 2.77 -11.88 -37.96
CA THR A 513 3.54 -10.83 -37.30
C THR A 513 4.96 -10.75 -37.86
N PHE A 514 5.60 -9.59 -37.77
CA PHE A 514 6.87 -9.28 -38.44
C PHE A 514 7.98 -8.92 -37.43
N ALA A 515 9.13 -9.60 -37.50
CA ALA A 515 10.32 -9.28 -36.73
C ALA A 515 11.16 -8.21 -37.43
N VAL A 516 12.13 -7.60 -36.72
CA VAL A 516 13.07 -6.65 -37.31
C VAL A 516 13.83 -7.31 -38.47
N GLY A 517 13.75 -6.70 -39.65
CA GLY A 517 14.35 -7.19 -40.89
C GLY A 517 13.45 -8.09 -41.75
N ASP A 518 12.24 -8.45 -41.30
CA ASP A 518 11.27 -9.15 -42.16
C ASP A 518 10.79 -8.24 -43.30
N VAL A 519 10.43 -8.85 -44.44
CA VAL A 519 9.85 -8.11 -45.58
C VAL A 519 8.32 -8.26 -45.60
N VAL A 520 7.62 -7.15 -45.50
CA VAL A 520 6.19 -7.01 -45.81
C VAL A 520 6.03 -6.89 -47.32
N ALA A 521 5.07 -7.61 -47.91
CA ALA A 521 4.73 -7.48 -49.33
C ALA A 521 3.23 -7.69 -49.55
N ALA A 522 2.62 -6.87 -50.40
CA ALA A 522 1.22 -6.96 -50.80
C ALA A 522 1.06 -6.57 -52.28
N SER A 523 -0.09 -6.90 -52.88
CA SER A 523 -0.47 -6.39 -54.20
C SER A 523 -1.98 -6.17 -54.32
N ALA A 524 -2.40 -5.23 -55.16
CA ALA A 524 -3.81 -4.88 -55.33
C ALA A 524 -4.14 -4.39 -56.75
N THR A 525 -5.40 -4.58 -57.14
CA THR A 525 -5.97 -4.14 -58.42
C THR A 525 -7.41 -3.69 -58.23
N ALA A 526 -7.84 -2.63 -58.94
CA ALA A 526 -9.23 -2.16 -58.87
C ALA A 526 -9.86 -2.00 -60.27
N THR A 527 -11.16 -2.27 -60.34
CA THR A 527 -11.99 -2.00 -61.53
C THR A 527 -13.34 -1.44 -61.14
N ASP A 528 -13.83 -0.47 -61.91
CA ASP A 528 -15.09 0.22 -61.68
C ASP A 528 -16.04 0.04 -62.89
N PRO A 529 -17.37 -0.07 -62.71
CA PRO A 529 -18.31 -0.27 -63.82
C PRO A 529 -18.40 0.94 -64.77
N GLU A 530 -18.25 2.16 -64.24
CA GLU A 530 -18.32 3.41 -64.96
C GLU A 530 -16.94 3.80 -65.55
N ASP A 531 -15.85 3.63 -64.79
CA ASP A 531 -14.49 4.10 -65.14
C ASP A 531 -13.49 3.03 -65.62
N GLY A 532 -13.83 1.74 -65.54
CA GLY A 532 -12.99 0.66 -66.06
C GLY A 532 -11.82 0.29 -65.13
N ARG A 533 -10.55 0.50 -65.52
CA ARG A 533 -9.38 0.17 -64.67
C ARG A 533 -8.98 1.36 -63.83
N VAL A 534 -9.07 1.24 -62.51
CA VAL A 534 -8.73 2.31 -61.57
C VAL A 534 -7.29 2.10 -61.04
N PRO A 535 -6.41 3.12 -61.04
CA PRO A 535 -5.09 3.04 -60.43
C PRO A 535 -5.17 2.76 -58.92
N VAL A 536 -4.20 1.99 -58.40
CA VAL A 536 -4.03 1.78 -56.96
C VAL A 536 -2.84 2.59 -56.47
N SER A 537 -3.03 3.25 -55.33
CA SER A 537 -1.97 3.83 -54.52
C SER A 537 -1.98 3.21 -53.11
N TRP A 538 -0.84 3.26 -52.43
CA TRP A 538 -0.66 2.75 -51.08
C TRP A 538 -0.29 3.88 -50.15
N SER A 539 -1.01 3.98 -49.04
CA SER A 539 -0.62 4.82 -47.91
C SER A 539 -0.28 3.95 -46.72
N THR A 540 0.77 4.30 -45.99
CA THR A 540 1.10 3.68 -44.70
C THR A 540 0.92 4.68 -43.57
N MET A 541 0.45 4.19 -42.43
CA MET A 541 0.33 4.97 -41.20
C MET A 541 0.98 4.18 -40.07
N VAL A 542 2.00 4.74 -39.43
CA VAL A 542 2.51 4.19 -38.17
C VAL A 542 1.61 4.72 -37.07
N VAL A 543 0.88 3.81 -36.43
CA VAL A 543 -0.09 4.12 -35.39
C VAL A 543 0.49 3.69 -34.05
N HIS A 544 0.79 4.68 -33.20
CA HIS A 544 1.19 4.47 -31.81
C HIS A 544 -0.03 4.69 -30.92
N CYS A 545 -0.53 3.63 -30.30
CA CYS A 545 -1.69 3.71 -29.41
C CYS A 545 -1.30 3.31 -28.00
N ALA A 546 -0.76 4.28 -27.24
CA ALA A 546 -0.65 4.15 -25.79
C ALA A 546 -2.02 3.83 -25.16
N ALA A 547 -3.11 4.38 -25.70
CA ALA A 547 -4.46 3.86 -25.46
C ALA A 547 -5.28 3.99 -26.75
N VAL A 548 -6.47 3.38 -26.79
CA VAL A 548 -7.42 3.55 -27.93
C VAL A 548 -7.79 5.03 -28.12
N ALA A 549 -7.80 5.82 -27.05
CA ALA A 549 -8.07 7.26 -27.09
C ALA A 549 -6.83 8.13 -27.41
N ASP A 550 -5.63 7.68 -27.05
CA ASP A 550 -4.36 8.42 -27.20
C ASP A 550 -3.51 7.92 -28.38
N CYS A 551 -4.17 7.44 -29.43
CA CYS A 551 -3.50 7.07 -30.67
C CYS A 551 -2.94 8.32 -31.36
N HIS A 552 -1.61 8.41 -31.49
CA HIS A 552 -0.97 9.39 -32.35
C HIS A 552 -0.39 8.72 -33.61
N LEU A 553 -0.41 9.47 -34.70
CA LEU A 553 -0.23 8.95 -36.05
C LEU A 553 0.99 9.61 -36.69
N HIS A 554 1.95 8.82 -37.15
CA HIS A 554 3.01 9.30 -38.03
C HIS A 554 2.72 8.80 -39.46
N PRO A 555 2.55 9.69 -40.45
CA PRO A 555 2.40 9.27 -41.84
C PRO A 555 3.69 8.57 -42.28
N GLY A 556 3.57 7.34 -42.78
CA GLY A 556 4.68 6.58 -43.30
C GLY A 556 4.90 6.81 -44.80
N GLU A 557 5.64 5.92 -45.44
CA GLU A 557 5.84 5.94 -46.88
C GLU A 557 4.53 5.81 -47.67
N GLN A 558 4.46 6.51 -48.80
CA GLN A 558 3.46 6.29 -49.85
C GLN A 558 4.11 5.59 -51.04
N GLN A 559 3.42 4.62 -51.63
CA GLN A 559 3.89 3.87 -52.80
C GLN A 559 2.81 3.87 -53.89
N GLN A 560 3.22 3.78 -55.16
CA GLN A 560 2.34 3.89 -56.33
C GLN A 560 2.40 2.62 -57.18
N GLY A 561 1.25 2.17 -57.67
CA GLY A 561 1.15 1.00 -58.54
C GLY A 561 0.67 -0.28 -57.83
N PRO A 562 0.67 -1.42 -58.53
CA PRO A 562 -0.05 -2.63 -58.10
C PRO A 562 0.64 -3.41 -56.97
N ASP A 563 1.91 -3.15 -56.68
CA ASP A 563 2.72 -3.89 -55.69
C ASP A 563 3.21 -2.95 -54.57
N TYR A 564 3.32 -3.48 -53.35
CA TYR A 564 3.81 -2.79 -52.16
C TYR A 564 4.89 -3.62 -51.46
N ARG A 565 5.95 -2.96 -50.95
CA ARG A 565 7.04 -3.60 -50.18
C ARG A 565 7.59 -2.69 -49.08
N LEU A 566 7.85 -3.27 -47.90
CA LEU A 566 8.51 -2.59 -46.77
C LEU A 566 9.42 -3.59 -46.03
N THR A 567 10.60 -3.14 -45.60
CA THR A 567 11.43 -3.86 -44.61
C THR A 567 11.00 -3.42 -43.22
N PHE A 568 10.66 -4.35 -42.34
CA PHE A 568 10.13 -4.06 -41.02
C PHE A 568 11.23 -3.60 -40.06
N GLU A 569 11.10 -2.41 -39.48
CA GLU A 569 12.03 -1.86 -38.50
C GLU A 569 11.54 -2.08 -37.05
N GLY A 570 12.42 -1.85 -36.08
CA GLY A 570 12.07 -1.95 -34.67
C GLY A 570 11.22 -0.78 -34.23
N HIS A 571 9.95 -1.03 -33.91
CA HIS A 571 9.04 -0.04 -33.33
C HIS A 571 8.64 -0.40 -31.88
N PRO A 572 8.20 0.58 -31.06
CA PRO A 572 7.78 0.38 -29.66
C PRO A 572 6.59 -0.56 -29.47
N GLY A 573 6.34 -0.95 -28.22
CA GLY A 573 5.33 -1.94 -27.84
C GLY A 573 3.88 -1.60 -28.22
N ASP A 574 3.56 -0.33 -28.43
CA ASP A 574 2.21 0.19 -28.70
C ASP A 574 1.87 0.34 -30.19
N SER A 575 2.81 -0.04 -31.07
CA SER A 575 2.79 0.33 -32.47
C SER A 575 2.20 -0.74 -33.41
N ARG A 576 1.54 -0.28 -34.48
CA ARG A 576 1.19 -1.06 -35.67
C ARG A 576 1.37 -0.21 -36.92
N ILE A 577 1.55 -0.84 -38.08
CA ILE A 577 1.52 -0.12 -39.36
C ILE A 577 0.24 -0.50 -40.09
N GLU A 578 -0.63 0.47 -40.34
CA GLU A 578 -1.79 0.29 -41.20
C GLU A 578 -1.38 0.59 -42.63
N VAL A 579 -1.66 -0.33 -43.56
CA VAL A 579 -1.32 -0.21 -44.97
C VAL A 579 -2.60 -0.28 -45.78
N THR A 580 -2.99 0.85 -46.36
CA THR A 580 -4.24 1.01 -47.10
C THR A 580 -3.95 1.04 -48.59
N ALA A 581 -4.50 0.06 -49.33
CA ALA A 581 -4.67 0.15 -50.77
C ALA A 581 -5.87 1.04 -51.07
N ILE A 582 -5.67 2.08 -51.88
CA ILE A 582 -6.70 3.06 -52.24
C ILE A 582 -6.88 3.05 -53.75
N ALA A 583 -8.11 2.80 -54.20
CA ALA A 583 -8.59 3.14 -55.53
C ALA A 583 -9.68 4.22 -55.40
N THR A 584 -9.60 5.23 -56.25
CA THR A 584 -10.58 6.34 -56.31
C THR A 584 -11.01 6.47 -57.76
N ASP A 585 -12.32 6.41 -57.99
CA ASP A 585 -12.91 6.62 -59.32
C ASP A 585 -12.87 8.11 -59.73
N ALA A 586 -13.40 8.45 -60.90
CA ALA A 586 -13.46 9.82 -61.39
C ALA A 586 -14.54 10.67 -60.71
N THR A 587 -15.50 10.06 -59.99
CA THR A 587 -16.55 10.75 -59.22
C THR A 587 -16.12 11.10 -57.80
N GLY A 588 -15.06 10.46 -57.30
CA GLY A 588 -14.57 10.54 -55.93
C GLY A 588 -15.07 9.41 -55.02
N ALA A 589 -15.80 8.42 -55.54
CA ALA A 589 -16.11 7.21 -54.79
C ALA A 589 -14.83 6.39 -54.61
N THR A 590 -14.64 5.90 -53.39
CA THR A 590 -13.43 5.19 -52.99
C THR A 590 -13.72 3.72 -52.70
N ALA A 591 -12.79 2.88 -53.11
CA ALA A 591 -12.65 1.53 -52.60
C ALA A 591 -11.30 1.43 -51.89
N THR A 592 -11.35 1.06 -50.63
CA THR A 592 -10.15 0.92 -49.79
C THR A 592 -10.13 -0.46 -49.16
N GLU A 593 -9.00 -1.15 -49.30
CA GLU A 593 -8.72 -2.36 -48.53
C GLU A 593 -7.49 -2.07 -47.66
N THR A 594 -7.63 -2.21 -46.34
CA THR A 594 -6.55 -1.97 -45.38
C THR A 594 -6.11 -3.31 -44.80
N PHE A 595 -4.81 -3.55 -44.75
CA PHE A 595 -4.23 -4.63 -43.95
C PHE A 595 -3.32 -4.06 -42.86
N THR A 596 -3.29 -4.73 -41.71
CA THR A 596 -2.42 -4.33 -40.59
C THR A 596 -1.15 -5.15 -40.59
N VAL A 597 0.00 -4.48 -40.59
CA VAL A 597 1.29 -5.08 -40.26
C VAL A 597 1.48 -4.94 -38.75
N ARG A 598 1.55 -6.08 -38.05
CA ARG A 598 1.77 -6.12 -36.60
C ARG A 598 3.21 -6.53 -36.29
N PRO A 599 3.93 -5.82 -35.39
CA PRO A 599 5.22 -6.27 -34.91
C PRO A 599 5.09 -7.66 -34.25
N LYS A 600 6.06 -8.52 -34.50
CA LYS A 600 6.26 -9.76 -33.75
C LYS A 600 6.88 -9.38 -32.43
N GLN A 601 6.04 -9.21 -31.42
CA GLN A 601 6.48 -8.77 -30.10
C GLN A 601 6.72 -9.96 -29.16
N ARG A 602 7.68 -9.77 -28.26
CA ARG A 602 7.90 -10.61 -27.09
C ARG A 602 8.02 -9.74 -25.87
N ARG A 603 7.53 -10.23 -24.73
CA ARG A 603 7.66 -9.55 -23.45
C ARG A 603 9.07 -9.75 -22.93
N VAL A 604 9.73 -8.67 -22.53
CA VAL A 604 10.88 -8.71 -21.63
C VAL A 604 10.37 -8.34 -20.25
N THR A 605 10.72 -9.14 -19.26
CA THR A 605 10.45 -8.88 -17.84
C THR A 605 11.73 -9.07 -17.06
N VAL A 606 12.07 -8.11 -16.19
CA VAL A 606 13.09 -8.27 -15.17
C VAL A 606 12.40 -8.73 -13.89
N ASP A 607 12.67 -9.96 -13.49
CA ASP A 607 12.13 -10.58 -12.29
C ASP A 607 13.12 -10.36 -11.14
N SER A 608 12.73 -9.57 -10.13
CA SER A 608 13.66 -9.10 -9.10
C SER A 608 13.22 -9.54 -7.71
N THR A 609 14.14 -10.14 -6.95
CA THR A 609 13.88 -10.53 -5.55
C THR A 609 13.52 -9.35 -4.64
N VAL A 610 13.98 -8.13 -5.00
CA VAL A 610 13.51 -6.87 -4.41
C VAL A 610 13.30 -5.86 -5.56
N PRO A 611 12.09 -5.33 -5.77
CA PRO A 611 11.82 -4.43 -6.88
C PRO A 611 12.69 -3.17 -6.92
N ALA A 612 13.07 -2.83 -8.15
CA ALA A 612 14.13 -1.89 -8.48
C ALA A 612 13.75 -1.12 -9.75
N ALA A 613 14.17 0.14 -9.89
CA ALA A 613 13.97 0.93 -11.10
C ALA A 613 14.97 0.49 -12.18
N PHE A 614 14.60 -0.54 -12.93
CA PHE A 614 15.38 -1.04 -14.07
C PHE A 614 15.24 -0.12 -15.28
N THR A 615 16.22 -0.16 -16.17
CA THR A 615 16.08 0.39 -17.54
C THR A 615 16.08 -0.76 -18.54
N ILE A 616 15.13 -0.80 -19.48
CA ILE A 616 15.08 -1.73 -20.61
C ILE A 616 15.01 -0.91 -21.91
N GLY A 617 16.05 -1.00 -22.74
CA GLY A 617 16.22 -0.07 -23.85
C GLY A 617 16.45 1.35 -23.33
N ASP A 618 15.58 2.27 -23.71
CA ASP A 618 15.60 3.68 -23.27
C ASP A 618 14.54 4.00 -22.19
N GLU A 619 13.80 2.99 -21.71
CA GLU A 619 12.68 3.15 -20.76
C GLU A 619 13.03 2.67 -19.35
N GLU A 620 12.70 3.46 -18.32
CA GLU A 620 12.77 3.04 -16.91
C GLU A 620 11.55 2.16 -16.57
N THR A 621 11.67 0.85 -16.83
CA THR A 621 10.60 -0.14 -16.63
C THR A 621 11.17 -1.52 -16.24
N SER A 622 10.39 -2.31 -15.51
CA SER A 622 10.68 -3.72 -15.21
C SER A 622 10.03 -4.70 -16.19
N SER A 623 9.08 -4.28 -17.05
CA SER A 623 8.51 -5.12 -18.09
C SER A 623 8.00 -4.32 -19.29
N GLY A 624 8.17 -4.85 -20.50
CA GLY A 624 7.70 -4.21 -21.72
C GLY A 624 7.55 -5.19 -22.89
N LEU A 625 6.75 -4.80 -23.89
CA LEU A 625 6.66 -5.51 -25.17
C LEU A 625 7.63 -4.88 -26.16
N PHE A 626 8.51 -5.70 -26.74
CA PHE A 626 9.53 -5.26 -27.67
C PHE A 626 9.48 -6.13 -28.94
N THR A 627 9.85 -5.55 -30.09
CA THR A 627 9.88 -6.26 -31.37
C THR A 627 11.04 -7.28 -31.42
N VAL A 628 10.76 -8.51 -31.87
CA VAL A 628 11.76 -9.57 -32.04
C VAL A 628 12.85 -9.11 -32.99
N GLY A 629 14.12 -9.34 -32.62
CA GLY A 629 15.30 -8.84 -33.33
C GLY A 629 15.81 -7.48 -32.86
N THR A 630 15.06 -6.73 -32.03
CA THR A 630 15.55 -5.47 -31.46
C THR A 630 16.73 -5.72 -30.51
N PRO A 631 17.85 -4.96 -30.63
CA PRO A 631 18.90 -4.93 -29.62
C PRO A 631 18.44 -4.11 -28.40
N LEU A 632 18.55 -4.68 -27.21
CA LEU A 632 18.14 -4.08 -25.94
C LEU A 632 19.33 -4.06 -24.97
N THR A 633 19.44 -2.97 -24.22
CA THR A 633 20.30 -2.89 -23.03
C THR A 633 19.41 -2.98 -21.80
N VAL A 634 19.80 -3.78 -20.80
CA VAL A 634 19.08 -3.88 -19.52
C VAL A 634 20.02 -3.43 -18.41
N ILE A 635 19.59 -2.45 -17.61
CA ILE A 635 20.39 -1.83 -16.56
C ILE A 635 19.72 -2.05 -15.21
N ALA A 636 20.46 -2.66 -14.29
CA ALA A 636 20.11 -2.80 -12.89
C ALA A 636 20.64 -1.61 -12.07
N PRO A 637 19.83 -0.94 -11.24
CA PRO A 637 20.32 0.07 -10.30
C PRO A 637 21.18 -0.58 -9.20
N GLU A 638 22.09 0.17 -8.58
CA GLU A 638 22.93 -0.38 -7.49
C GLU A 638 22.10 -0.78 -6.26
N ARG A 639 20.99 -0.08 -6.04
CA ARG A 639 20.09 -0.22 -4.90
C ARG A 639 18.66 -0.35 -5.37
N ALA A 640 17.90 -1.20 -4.70
CA ALA A 640 16.48 -1.40 -4.93
C ALA A 640 15.64 -0.23 -4.39
N LEU A 641 14.34 -0.26 -4.71
CA LEU A 641 13.37 0.79 -4.36
C LEU A 641 13.01 0.81 -2.88
N ASP A 642 13.28 -0.29 -2.18
CA ASP A 642 13.18 -0.42 -0.73
C ASP A 642 14.22 0.42 0.04
N GLY A 643 15.17 1.04 -0.66
CA GLY A 643 16.25 1.87 -0.13
C GLY A 643 17.37 1.11 0.61
N VAL A 644 17.31 -0.22 0.64
CA VAL A 644 18.14 -1.08 1.50
C VAL A 644 18.82 -2.21 0.73
N ALA A 645 18.08 -2.97 -0.07
CA ALA A 645 18.65 -4.07 -0.82
C ALA A 645 19.56 -3.56 -1.93
N THR A 646 20.70 -4.23 -2.12
CA THR A 646 21.66 -3.89 -3.19
C THR A 646 21.72 -5.02 -4.20
N PHE A 647 22.01 -4.67 -5.45
CA PHE A 647 22.26 -5.65 -6.50
C PHE A 647 23.36 -6.61 -6.04
N GLU A 648 23.06 -7.91 -6.07
CA GLU A 648 24.02 -8.97 -5.77
C GLU A 648 24.55 -9.53 -7.08
N ARG A 649 23.65 -10.02 -7.93
CA ARG A 649 23.96 -10.65 -9.22
C ARG A 649 22.69 -10.91 -10.03
N TRP A 650 22.88 -11.30 -11.27
CA TRP A 650 21.87 -11.94 -12.08
C TRP A 650 21.76 -13.45 -11.83
N ALA A 651 20.64 -14.07 -12.21
CA ALA A 651 20.38 -15.51 -11.97
C ALA A 651 21.31 -16.49 -12.72
N ASP A 652 21.96 -16.04 -13.79
CA ASP A 652 23.04 -16.75 -14.51
C ASP A 652 24.43 -16.55 -13.87
N GLY A 653 24.51 -15.77 -12.78
CA GLY A 653 25.72 -15.53 -11.99
C GLY A 653 26.52 -14.29 -12.39
N ASP A 654 26.09 -13.52 -13.39
CA ASP A 654 26.77 -12.29 -13.80
C ASP A 654 26.61 -11.18 -12.73
N THR A 655 27.71 -10.49 -12.40
CA THR A 655 27.76 -9.40 -11.42
C THR A 655 27.88 -8.01 -12.07
N SER A 656 27.84 -7.91 -13.41
CA SER A 656 27.70 -6.66 -14.13
C SER A 656 26.29 -6.08 -13.95
N ARG A 657 26.15 -4.80 -13.59
CA ARG A 657 24.82 -4.15 -13.56
C ARG A 657 24.23 -3.86 -14.95
N VAL A 658 24.97 -4.09 -16.03
CA VAL A 658 24.53 -3.84 -17.41
C VAL A 658 24.58 -5.15 -18.21
N ARG A 659 23.46 -5.50 -18.84
CA ARG A 659 23.36 -6.56 -19.84
C ARG A 659 23.04 -5.98 -21.22
N GLN A 660 23.41 -6.73 -22.26
CA GLN A 660 22.91 -6.51 -23.62
C GLN A 660 22.33 -7.82 -24.16
N LEU A 661 21.20 -7.73 -24.88
CA LEU A 661 20.60 -8.86 -25.59
C LEU A 661 20.03 -8.41 -26.94
N THR A 662 19.97 -9.31 -27.91
CA THR A 662 19.07 -9.18 -29.07
C THR A 662 17.82 -10.00 -28.76
N LEU A 663 16.63 -9.40 -28.82
CA LEU A 663 15.40 -10.07 -28.41
C LEU A 663 15.11 -11.30 -29.30
N PRO A 664 15.12 -12.54 -28.76
CA PRO A 664 14.76 -13.72 -29.53
C PRO A 664 13.24 -13.82 -29.72
N ASP A 665 12.79 -14.79 -30.52
CA ASP A 665 11.38 -15.07 -30.78
C ASP A 665 10.63 -15.77 -29.61
N ALA A 666 11.01 -15.47 -28.38
CA ALA A 666 10.39 -15.99 -27.16
C ALA A 666 10.39 -14.92 -26.05
N ASP A 667 9.37 -14.93 -25.18
CA ASP A 667 9.31 -14.04 -24.02
C ASP A 667 10.54 -14.29 -23.11
N GLN A 668 11.12 -13.22 -22.61
CA GLN A 668 12.35 -13.23 -21.82
C GLN A 668 12.05 -12.81 -20.39
N THR A 669 12.33 -13.70 -19.43
CA THR A 669 12.38 -13.34 -18.01
C THR A 669 13.83 -13.31 -17.56
N ILE A 670 14.31 -12.14 -17.18
CA ILE A 670 15.69 -11.89 -16.75
C ILE A 670 15.67 -11.77 -15.24
N ALA A 671 15.92 -12.87 -14.54
CA ALA A 671 15.91 -12.89 -13.08
C ALA A 671 17.16 -12.23 -12.46
N VAL A 672 16.97 -11.46 -11.40
CA VAL A 672 18.00 -10.69 -10.68
C VAL A 672 17.83 -10.79 -9.17
N GLU A 673 18.96 -10.97 -8.49
CA GLU A 673 19.05 -11.09 -7.04
C GLU A 673 19.52 -9.75 -6.45
N TYR A 674 18.62 -9.11 -5.71
CA TYR A 674 18.90 -8.07 -4.73
C TYR A 674 18.80 -8.68 -3.33
N LEU A 675 19.76 -8.39 -2.47
CA LEU A 675 19.74 -8.85 -1.07
C LEU A 675 19.70 -7.66 -0.12
N THR A 676 18.76 -7.69 0.82
CA THR A 676 18.84 -6.86 2.03
C THR A 676 20.09 -7.29 2.83
N PRO A 677 20.67 -6.43 3.68
CA PRO A 677 21.73 -6.84 4.58
C PRO A 677 21.31 -8.00 5.50
N ILE A 678 20.04 -8.06 5.90
CA ILE A 678 19.46 -9.16 6.69
C ILE A 678 19.52 -10.48 5.90
N ASP A 679 19.03 -10.50 4.66
CA ASP A 679 19.08 -11.70 3.81
C ASP A 679 20.50 -12.11 3.48
N ARG A 680 21.38 -11.17 3.12
CA ARG A 680 22.80 -11.45 2.86
C ARG A 680 23.48 -12.08 4.08
N ARG A 681 23.22 -11.58 5.29
CA ARG A 681 23.77 -12.17 6.52
C ARG A 681 23.18 -13.56 6.81
N TYR A 682 21.86 -13.73 6.71
CA TYR A 682 21.20 -15.00 6.99
C TYR A 682 21.58 -16.10 5.98
N ALA A 683 21.85 -15.74 4.71
CA ALA A 683 22.33 -16.66 3.69
C ALA A 683 23.79 -17.10 3.92
N THR A 684 24.64 -16.22 4.43
CA THR A 684 26.09 -16.45 4.57
C THR A 684 26.54 -16.97 5.93
N ASP A 685 25.77 -16.71 7.01
CA ASP A 685 26.08 -17.15 8.38
C ASP A 685 25.28 -18.40 8.76
N GLU A 686 25.85 -19.58 8.51
CA GLU A 686 25.20 -20.87 8.79
C GLU A 686 24.89 -21.07 10.29
N ALA A 687 25.78 -20.63 11.19
CA ALA A 687 25.58 -20.79 12.62
C ALA A 687 24.38 -19.95 13.12
N LEU A 688 24.28 -18.71 12.66
CA LEU A 688 23.15 -17.82 12.91
C LEU A 688 21.84 -18.37 12.32
N ARG A 689 21.88 -18.86 11.07
CA ARG A 689 20.72 -19.47 10.40
C ARG A 689 20.20 -20.69 11.16
N THR A 690 21.09 -21.59 11.60
CA THR A 690 20.72 -22.75 12.43
C THR A 690 20.18 -22.35 13.79
N GLY A 691 20.74 -21.31 14.42
CA GLY A 691 20.30 -20.83 15.74
C GLY A 691 18.94 -20.09 15.73
N LEU A 692 18.63 -19.35 14.66
CA LEU A 692 17.37 -18.61 14.52
C LEU A 692 16.22 -19.47 13.96
N GLY A 693 16.52 -20.50 13.18
CA GLY A 693 15.52 -21.25 12.42
C GLY A 693 14.98 -20.46 11.22
N ALA A 694 13.89 -20.96 10.62
CA ALA A 694 13.27 -20.33 9.46
C ALA A 694 12.64 -18.95 9.79
N PRO A 695 12.56 -18.01 8.83
CA PRO A 695 11.77 -16.79 8.98
C PRO A 695 10.29 -17.13 9.17
N THR A 696 9.59 -16.37 10.01
CA THR A 696 8.17 -16.57 10.34
C THR A 696 7.26 -15.47 9.79
N ASP A 697 7.85 -14.44 9.17
CA ASP A 697 7.17 -13.30 8.57
C ASP A 697 8.12 -12.65 7.55
N VAL A 698 7.63 -11.73 6.74
CA VAL A 698 8.44 -10.92 5.81
C VAL A 698 9.34 -9.92 6.56
N GLU A 699 10.31 -9.31 5.86
CA GLU A 699 11.07 -8.19 6.41
C GLU A 699 10.18 -6.95 6.53
N GLN A 700 10.21 -6.30 7.70
CA GLN A 700 9.41 -5.13 8.02
C GLN A 700 10.31 -3.92 8.24
N GLY A 701 9.78 -2.72 7.97
CA GLY A 701 10.46 -1.44 8.23
C GLY A 701 10.77 -0.63 6.97
N ASP A 702 11.76 0.25 7.08
CA ASP A 702 12.07 1.33 6.14
C ASP A 702 13.61 1.44 5.90
N PRO A 703 14.12 2.40 5.12
CA PRO A 703 15.57 2.56 4.87
C PRO A 703 16.45 2.85 6.08
N THR A 704 15.85 3.31 7.19
CA THR A 704 16.55 3.63 8.44
C THR A 704 16.56 2.44 9.40
N VAL A 705 15.55 1.55 9.33
CA VAL A 705 15.49 0.33 10.13
C VAL A 705 14.74 -0.78 9.42
N ARG A 706 15.38 -1.95 9.28
CA ARG A 706 14.71 -3.19 8.89
C ARG A 706 14.77 -4.23 10.00
N TRP A 707 13.80 -5.12 10.05
CA TRP A 707 13.85 -6.30 10.90
C TRP A 707 13.01 -7.45 10.36
N ARG A 708 13.42 -8.70 10.64
CA ARG A 708 12.67 -9.91 10.26
C ARG A 708 12.59 -10.89 11.44
N PRO A 709 11.40 -11.42 11.79
CA PRO A 709 11.27 -12.42 12.82
C PRO A 709 11.54 -13.83 12.27
N TYR A 710 12.09 -14.67 13.14
CA TYR A 710 12.45 -16.07 12.88
C TYR A 710 11.92 -16.95 14.02
N ALA A 711 11.85 -18.25 13.80
CA ALA A 711 11.27 -19.21 14.75
C ALA A 711 11.82 -19.10 16.19
N HIS A 712 13.08 -18.68 16.35
CA HIS A 712 13.76 -18.60 17.64
C HIS A 712 14.37 -17.22 17.95
N GLY A 713 14.09 -16.19 17.13
CA GLY A 713 14.64 -14.85 17.35
C GLY A 713 14.20 -13.81 16.32
N ARG A 714 14.97 -12.73 16.20
CA ARG A 714 14.71 -11.64 15.26
C ARG A 714 16.02 -10.96 14.85
N LEU A 715 16.20 -10.74 13.55
CA LEU A 715 17.26 -9.87 13.03
C LEU A 715 16.75 -8.44 12.95
N TYR A 716 17.62 -7.50 13.27
CA TYR A 716 17.47 -6.06 13.06
C TYR A 716 18.62 -5.56 12.20
N TRP A 717 18.40 -4.50 11.42
CA TRP A 717 19.43 -3.80 10.66
C TRP A 717 19.17 -2.29 10.67
N SER A 718 20.23 -1.50 10.70
CA SER A 718 20.26 -0.10 10.23
C SER A 718 21.61 0.24 9.59
N PRO A 719 21.71 1.37 8.87
CA PRO A 719 22.99 1.87 8.36
C PRO A 719 24.06 2.09 9.43
N GLU A 720 23.68 2.46 10.66
CA GLU A 720 24.61 2.78 11.76
C GLU A 720 25.03 1.55 12.55
N THR A 721 24.14 0.57 12.75
CA THR A 721 24.43 -0.61 13.57
C THR A 721 24.87 -1.83 12.76
N GLY A 722 24.48 -1.92 11.50
CA GLY A 722 24.55 -3.18 10.76
C GLY A 722 23.52 -4.20 11.27
N VAL A 723 23.67 -5.47 10.84
CA VAL A 723 22.71 -6.53 11.15
C VAL A 723 23.01 -7.19 12.49
N HIS A 724 22.04 -7.28 13.39
CA HIS A 724 22.18 -7.95 14.69
C HIS A 724 20.97 -8.79 15.11
N ALA A 725 21.24 -9.90 15.82
CA ALA A 725 20.26 -10.83 16.33
C ALA A 725 19.89 -10.59 17.81
N LEU A 726 18.60 -10.65 18.13
CA LEU A 726 18.09 -10.89 19.48
C LEU A 726 17.26 -12.17 19.49
N ASN A 727 17.32 -12.91 20.59
CA ASN A 727 16.67 -14.20 20.76
C ASN A 727 16.23 -14.43 22.22
N GLY A 728 15.47 -15.50 22.45
CA GLY A 728 15.09 -15.98 23.78
C GLY A 728 14.51 -14.93 24.73
N ALA A 729 14.96 -14.99 25.99
CA ALA A 729 14.49 -14.10 27.06
C ALA A 729 14.88 -12.63 26.85
N ILE A 730 15.99 -12.36 26.14
CA ILE A 730 16.42 -10.99 25.84
C ILE A 730 15.47 -10.35 24.82
N LEU A 731 15.12 -11.05 23.73
CA LEU A 731 14.14 -10.56 22.76
C LEU A 731 12.77 -10.34 23.42
N ALA A 732 12.31 -11.29 24.24
CA ALA A 732 11.04 -11.14 24.95
C ALA A 732 11.04 -9.87 25.82
N LYS A 733 12.10 -9.66 26.62
CA LYS A 733 12.26 -8.46 27.46
C LYS A 733 12.29 -7.18 26.63
N TYR A 734 13.07 -7.16 25.56
CA TYR A 734 13.20 -6.03 24.64
C TYR A 734 11.85 -5.61 24.05
N LEU A 735 11.05 -6.58 23.57
CA LEU A 735 9.73 -6.32 23.01
C LEU A 735 8.73 -5.81 24.08
N THR A 736 8.75 -6.36 25.31
CA THR A 736 7.89 -5.85 26.40
C THR A 736 8.18 -4.39 26.80
N LEU A 737 9.38 -3.89 26.50
CA LEU A 737 9.82 -2.52 26.78
C LEU A 737 9.67 -1.59 25.55
N GLY A 738 8.90 -2.00 24.52
CA GLY A 738 8.67 -1.23 23.29
C GLY A 738 9.70 -1.43 22.19
N GLY A 739 10.67 -2.34 22.37
CA GLY A 739 11.67 -2.71 21.38
C GLY A 739 12.46 -1.52 20.83
N HIS A 740 12.84 -1.59 19.55
CA HIS A 740 13.67 -0.60 18.87
C HIS A 740 13.15 0.86 18.94
N LEU A 741 11.82 1.06 18.95
CA LEU A 741 11.21 2.38 19.01
C LEU A 741 11.54 3.09 20.34
N SER A 742 11.38 2.39 21.46
CA SER A 742 11.64 2.91 22.80
C SER A 742 13.13 2.79 23.21
N LEU A 743 13.77 1.68 22.86
CA LEU A 743 15.09 1.32 23.37
C LEU A 743 16.26 1.56 22.40
N GLY A 744 15.98 1.92 21.14
CA GLY A 744 17.00 1.94 20.09
C GLY A 744 17.45 0.53 19.70
N LEU A 745 18.24 0.47 18.63
CA LEU A 745 18.61 -0.77 17.95
C LEU A 745 19.73 -1.54 18.66
N PRO A 746 19.81 -2.87 18.50
CA PRO A 746 20.98 -3.64 18.91
C PRO A 746 22.26 -3.19 18.21
N THR A 747 23.36 -3.24 18.94
CA THR A 747 24.74 -3.00 18.47
C THR A 747 25.64 -4.21 18.66
N THR A 748 25.07 -5.32 19.15
CA THR A 748 25.70 -6.64 19.22
C THR A 748 24.64 -7.71 18.95
N ASP A 749 25.07 -8.87 18.46
CA ASP A 749 24.31 -10.10 18.62
C ASP A 749 24.22 -10.50 20.10
N GLU A 750 23.40 -11.51 20.41
CA GLU A 750 23.38 -12.12 21.74
C GLU A 750 24.77 -12.69 22.06
N THR A 751 25.48 -12.01 22.94
CA THR A 751 26.88 -12.27 23.26
C THR A 751 26.96 -13.08 24.56
N ALA A 752 27.75 -14.16 24.55
CA ALA A 752 28.03 -14.93 25.76
C ALA A 752 28.85 -14.11 26.77
N GLY A 753 28.39 -14.05 28.02
CA GLY A 753 29.19 -13.51 29.11
C GLY A 753 30.38 -14.41 29.45
N ARG A 754 31.37 -13.86 30.16
CA ARG A 754 32.62 -14.60 30.49
C ARG A 754 32.43 -15.82 31.40
N ASP A 755 31.26 -15.99 32.01
CA ASP A 755 30.87 -17.18 32.77
C ASP A 755 30.44 -18.35 31.87
N GLY A 756 30.19 -18.10 30.57
CA GLY A 756 29.64 -19.07 29.62
C GLY A 756 28.13 -19.31 29.76
N THR A 757 27.55 -18.98 30.91
CA THR A 757 26.13 -19.22 31.25
C THR A 757 25.19 -18.05 30.97
N GLY A 758 25.60 -16.80 31.21
CA GLY A 758 24.78 -15.64 30.89
C GLY A 758 24.98 -15.11 29.46
N ARG A 759 24.09 -14.20 29.07
CA ARG A 759 23.97 -13.63 27.72
C ARG A 759 23.68 -12.13 27.82
N PHE A 760 24.05 -11.36 26.80
CA PHE A 760 23.63 -9.95 26.71
C PHE A 760 23.53 -9.44 25.27
N ASN A 761 22.69 -8.44 25.06
CA ASN A 761 22.73 -7.56 23.89
C ASN A 761 22.96 -6.12 24.36
N LEU A 762 23.84 -5.39 23.66
CA LEU A 762 23.97 -3.94 23.80
C LEU A 762 23.10 -3.23 22.78
N LEU A 763 22.62 -2.03 23.12
CA LEU A 763 21.72 -1.22 22.30
C LEU A 763 22.27 0.20 22.11
N SER A 764 21.86 0.88 21.04
CA SER A 764 22.46 2.14 20.58
C SER A 764 22.29 3.34 21.53
N ARG A 765 21.30 3.32 22.43
CA ARG A 765 21.00 4.42 23.38
C ARG A 765 21.76 4.35 24.72
N ASN A 766 22.98 3.82 24.72
CA ASN A 766 23.80 3.55 25.92
C ASN A 766 23.04 2.74 26.99
N GLN A 767 22.67 1.53 26.60
CA GLN A 767 21.89 0.62 27.43
C GLN A 767 22.07 -0.82 26.96
N GLY A 768 21.68 -1.78 27.78
CA GLY A 768 21.79 -3.19 27.45
C GLY A 768 20.79 -4.05 28.22
N ILE A 769 20.49 -5.21 27.67
CA ILE A 769 19.69 -6.24 28.33
C ILE A 769 20.60 -7.42 28.61
N TYR A 770 20.67 -7.83 29.88
CA TYR A 770 21.53 -8.89 30.37
C TYR A 770 20.65 -10.02 30.92
N TYR A 771 20.93 -11.25 30.51
CA TYR A 771 20.25 -12.46 30.93
C TYR A 771 21.20 -13.39 31.69
N HIS A 772 20.73 -13.97 32.79
CA HIS A 772 21.37 -15.11 33.43
C HIS A 772 20.29 -16.07 33.98
N PRO A 773 20.47 -17.41 33.92
CA PRO A 773 19.42 -18.37 34.30
C PRO A 773 18.85 -18.22 35.71
N GLN A 774 19.63 -17.66 36.65
CA GLN A 774 19.18 -17.43 38.04
C GLN A 774 18.44 -16.10 38.24
N THR A 775 18.56 -15.15 37.33
CA THR A 775 18.01 -13.79 37.51
C THR A 775 16.91 -13.47 36.48
N GLY A 776 17.01 -14.01 35.27
CA GLY A 776 16.18 -13.61 34.14
C GLY A 776 16.83 -12.51 33.31
N ALA A 777 16.07 -11.90 32.40
CA ALA A 777 16.53 -10.82 31.54
C ALA A 777 16.15 -9.45 32.13
N HIS A 778 17.16 -8.62 32.40
CA HIS A 778 17.01 -7.30 33.02
C HIS A 778 17.66 -6.19 32.19
N PHE A 779 17.03 -5.02 32.24
CA PHE A 779 17.44 -3.83 31.51
C PHE A 779 18.26 -2.87 32.38
N VAL A 780 19.39 -2.40 31.84
CA VAL A 780 20.32 -1.46 32.49
C VAL A 780 20.59 -0.30 31.53
N VAL A 781 20.43 0.94 31.98
CA VAL A 781 20.39 2.13 31.11
C VAL A 781 21.24 3.30 31.63
N GLY A 782 21.61 4.22 30.72
CA GLY A 782 22.10 5.54 31.07
C GLY A 782 23.37 5.54 31.91
N ALA A 783 23.41 6.38 32.95
CA ALA A 783 24.58 6.52 33.81
C ALA A 783 24.93 5.22 34.57
N ILE A 784 23.90 4.43 34.95
CA ILE A 784 24.09 3.13 35.60
C ILE A 784 24.73 2.14 34.62
N HIS A 785 24.24 2.07 33.38
CA HIS A 785 24.86 1.26 32.34
C HIS A 785 26.31 1.69 32.06
N THR A 786 26.58 3.00 31.93
CA THR A 786 27.95 3.52 31.77
C THR A 786 28.87 3.02 32.89
N ARG A 787 28.43 3.13 34.15
CA ARG A 787 29.25 2.71 35.30
C ARG A 787 29.46 1.19 35.32
N TYR A 788 28.41 0.41 35.08
CA TYR A 788 28.50 -1.05 34.98
C TYR A 788 29.47 -1.49 33.89
N ARG A 789 29.42 -0.88 32.69
CA ARG A 789 30.37 -1.14 31.60
C ARG A 789 31.81 -0.77 31.98
N GLN A 790 32.03 0.36 32.68
CA GLN A 790 33.37 0.75 33.17
C GLN A 790 33.97 -0.27 34.17
N MET A 791 33.14 -0.97 34.93
CA MET A 791 33.59 -2.03 35.84
C MET A 791 33.88 -3.37 35.14
N GLY A 792 33.61 -3.49 33.83
CA GLY A 792 33.68 -4.74 33.09
C GLY A 792 32.35 -5.53 33.04
N ALA A 793 31.22 -4.87 33.32
CA ALA A 793 29.87 -5.42 33.21
C ALA A 793 29.69 -6.77 33.95
N GLU A 794 29.22 -7.81 33.28
CA GLU A 794 28.93 -9.12 33.88
C GLU A 794 30.19 -9.88 34.34
N ALA A 795 31.35 -9.49 33.80
CA ALA A 795 32.66 -9.95 34.27
C ALA A 795 33.19 -9.19 35.51
N SER A 796 32.49 -8.13 35.96
CA SER A 796 32.84 -7.38 37.17
C SER A 796 32.50 -8.14 38.45
N VAL A 797 32.90 -7.60 39.60
CA VAL A 797 32.49 -8.10 40.92
C VAL A 797 30.97 -8.14 41.11
N LEU A 798 30.21 -7.26 40.44
CA LEU A 798 28.76 -7.15 40.60
C LEU A 798 27.99 -8.34 40.01
N ARG A 799 28.55 -8.99 38.97
CA ARG A 799 27.88 -10.00 38.12
C ARG A 799 26.57 -9.47 37.52
N TYR A 800 25.63 -10.34 37.20
CA TYR A 800 24.43 -9.99 36.43
C TYR A 800 23.42 -9.15 37.24
N PRO A 801 22.66 -8.26 36.57
CA PRO A 801 21.54 -7.57 37.20
C PRO A 801 20.45 -8.55 37.69
N THR A 802 19.77 -8.15 38.76
CA THR A 802 18.63 -8.84 39.38
C THR A 802 17.34 -7.99 39.34
N THR A 803 17.44 -6.74 38.88
CA THR A 803 16.31 -5.85 38.63
C THR A 803 16.52 -5.06 37.35
N ASP A 804 15.42 -4.63 36.74
CA ASP A 804 15.45 -3.44 35.86
C ASP A 804 15.77 -2.17 36.66
N GLU A 805 15.94 -1.03 35.99
CA GLU A 805 16.23 0.24 36.65
C GLU A 805 15.02 0.75 37.47
N GLY A 806 15.13 0.67 38.79
CA GLY A 806 14.14 1.13 39.76
C GLY A 806 14.32 2.59 40.16
N GLY A 807 13.27 3.20 40.72
CA GLY A 807 13.33 4.52 41.34
C GLY A 807 13.58 4.43 42.85
N ALA A 808 14.49 5.24 43.38
CA ALA A 808 14.75 5.36 44.82
C ALA A 808 14.81 6.85 45.21
N ALA A 809 13.76 7.35 45.86
CA ALA A 809 13.64 8.77 46.22
C ALA A 809 13.94 9.72 45.05
N THR A 810 15.04 10.49 45.13
CA THR A 810 15.50 11.43 44.08
C THR A 810 16.49 10.83 43.08
N GLY A 811 16.73 9.52 43.16
CA GLY A 811 17.69 8.78 42.33
C GLY A 811 17.09 7.51 41.69
N ARG A 812 17.94 6.76 41.00
CA ARG A 812 17.61 5.48 40.34
C ARG A 812 18.61 4.40 40.72
N PHE A 813 18.29 3.13 40.53
CA PHE A 813 19.18 2.02 40.86
C PHE A 813 18.97 0.78 39.98
N ASN A 814 20.03 -0.03 39.84
CA ASN A 814 19.91 -1.45 39.52
C ASN A 814 20.56 -2.26 40.65
N HIS A 815 19.93 -3.36 41.05
CA HIS A 815 20.57 -4.39 41.86
C HIS A 815 21.24 -5.43 40.96
N PHE A 816 22.32 -6.01 41.45
CA PHE A 816 23.11 -7.06 40.80
C PHE A 816 23.35 -8.19 41.81
N GLN A 817 23.69 -9.40 41.35
CA GLN A 817 23.86 -10.58 42.22
C GLN A 817 24.85 -10.36 43.39
N SER A 818 25.82 -9.47 43.23
CA SER A 818 26.87 -9.20 44.23
C SER A 818 27.01 -7.72 44.61
N GLY A 819 26.04 -6.86 44.27
CA GLY A 819 26.09 -5.45 44.64
C GLY A 819 24.95 -4.61 44.08
N SER A 820 25.14 -3.30 44.01
CA SER A 820 24.18 -2.35 43.42
C SER A 820 24.90 -1.17 42.81
N ILE A 821 24.25 -0.49 41.87
CA ILE A 821 24.68 0.82 41.37
C ILE A 821 23.53 1.79 41.59
N TYR A 822 23.82 2.93 42.19
CA TYR A 822 22.87 4.01 42.43
C TYR A 822 23.25 5.24 41.61
N TYR A 823 22.26 5.90 41.01
CA TYR A 823 22.41 7.16 40.29
C TYR A 823 21.65 8.28 40.99
N THR A 824 22.27 9.45 41.14
CA THR A 824 21.58 10.71 41.49
C THR A 824 21.95 11.81 40.50
N PRO A 825 21.04 12.76 40.18
CA PRO A 825 21.34 13.88 39.28
C PRO A 825 22.51 14.75 39.72
N THR A 826 22.79 14.81 41.02
CA THR A 826 23.81 15.68 41.62
C THR A 826 25.21 15.06 41.72
N HIS A 827 25.33 13.72 41.77
CA HIS A 827 26.61 13.04 41.97
C HIS A 827 26.98 12.07 40.84
N GLY A 828 26.02 11.68 39.99
CA GLY A 828 26.23 10.66 38.97
C GLY A 828 25.93 9.25 39.49
N ALA A 829 26.54 8.24 38.85
CA ALA A 829 26.32 6.83 39.14
C ALA A 829 27.53 6.19 39.84
N HIS A 830 27.27 5.52 40.96
CA HIS A 830 28.27 4.93 41.84
C HIS A 830 27.86 3.51 42.24
N GLU A 831 28.82 2.59 42.22
CA GLU A 831 28.65 1.22 42.69
C GLU A 831 28.87 1.11 44.21
N ILE A 832 28.19 0.13 44.80
CA ILE A 832 28.37 -0.28 46.19
C ILE A 832 28.24 -1.81 46.27
N PHE A 833 29.19 -2.48 46.93
CA PHE A 833 29.24 -3.94 47.03
C PHE A 833 29.89 -4.43 48.33
N GLY A 834 29.90 -5.76 48.52
CA GLY A 834 30.65 -6.42 49.61
C GLY A 834 30.29 -5.94 51.02
N ALA A 835 31.32 -5.78 51.86
CA ALA A 835 31.16 -5.42 53.26
C ALA A 835 30.63 -4.00 53.47
N ILE A 836 30.98 -3.06 52.59
CA ILE A 836 30.47 -1.68 52.60
C ILE A 836 28.96 -1.68 52.33
N LEU A 837 28.50 -2.39 51.28
CA LEU A 837 27.05 -2.57 51.02
C LEU A 837 26.33 -3.19 52.22
N SER A 838 26.93 -4.21 52.82
CA SER A 838 26.35 -4.93 53.96
C SER A 838 26.15 -3.99 55.16
N ARG A 839 27.13 -3.11 55.42
CA ARG A 839 27.02 -2.10 56.48
C ARG A 839 26.03 -0.99 56.12
N TRP A 840 26.03 -0.48 54.89
CA TRP A 840 25.11 0.55 54.43
C TRP A 840 23.65 0.10 54.51
N ASN A 841 23.36 -1.13 54.09
CA ASN A 841 22.04 -1.74 54.24
C ASN A 841 21.62 -1.88 55.72
N ALA A 842 22.55 -2.28 56.60
CA ALA A 842 22.31 -2.36 58.04
C ALA A 842 22.06 -0.98 58.71
N LEU A 843 22.45 0.12 58.04
CA LEU A 843 22.15 1.50 58.44
C LEU A 843 20.83 2.03 57.85
N GLY A 844 20.10 1.21 57.09
CA GLY A 844 18.85 1.60 56.42
C GLY A 844 19.05 2.15 55.00
N GLY A 845 20.23 2.00 54.40
CA GLY A 845 20.50 2.39 53.01
C GLY A 845 20.47 3.90 52.79
N ALA A 846 19.91 4.33 51.65
CA ALA A 846 19.86 5.73 51.26
C ALA A 846 19.11 6.64 52.27
N PRO A 847 17.98 6.21 52.90
CA PRO A 847 17.39 6.94 54.04
C PRO A 847 18.31 7.10 55.26
N GLY A 848 19.30 6.24 55.44
CA GLY A 848 20.18 6.23 56.61
C GLY A 848 21.43 7.10 56.44
N LEU A 849 22.30 6.74 55.48
CA LEU A 849 23.59 7.41 55.26
C LEU A 849 23.59 8.35 54.03
N GLY A 850 22.48 8.40 53.30
CA GLY A 850 22.38 9.01 51.98
C GLY A 850 22.86 8.08 50.87
N PHE A 851 22.71 8.53 49.63
CA PHE A 851 23.27 7.85 48.46
C PHE A 851 24.81 7.88 48.48
N PRO A 852 25.47 6.89 47.84
CA PRO A 852 26.87 7.01 47.44
C PRO A 852 27.13 8.30 46.65
N ILE A 853 28.28 8.92 46.91
CA ILE A 853 28.81 10.10 46.20
C ILE A 853 30.27 9.90 45.74
N SER A 854 30.80 8.70 45.94
CA SER A 854 32.03 8.22 45.34
C SER A 854 31.90 6.73 45.05
N ASN A 855 32.75 6.22 44.18
CA ASN A 855 32.99 4.79 44.03
C ASN A 855 33.75 4.26 45.26
N GLU A 856 33.99 2.93 45.34
CA GLU A 856 34.91 2.37 46.34
C GLU A 856 36.35 2.85 46.05
N LEU A 857 36.96 3.50 47.04
CA LEU A 857 38.31 4.06 46.98
C LEU A 857 39.27 3.26 47.87
N ARG A 858 40.53 3.16 47.46
CA ARG A 858 41.60 2.67 48.35
C ARG A 858 41.96 3.73 49.40
N THR A 859 42.23 3.28 50.62
CA THR A 859 42.81 4.12 51.67
C THR A 859 44.25 4.52 51.34
N ALA A 860 44.73 5.61 51.93
CA ALA A 860 46.04 6.20 51.59
C ALA A 860 47.23 5.33 52.03
N ASP A 861 47.02 4.39 52.95
CA ASP A 861 47.98 3.35 53.38
C ASP A 861 47.91 2.05 52.55
N GLY A 862 46.92 1.93 51.65
CA GLY A 862 46.64 0.74 50.84
C GLY A 862 46.01 -0.45 51.57
N GLN A 863 45.79 -0.38 52.90
CA GLN A 863 45.38 -1.54 53.72
C GLN A 863 43.86 -1.79 53.76
N GLY A 864 43.06 -0.89 53.19
CA GLY A 864 41.61 -0.96 53.24
C GLY A 864 40.95 -0.32 52.02
N THR A 865 39.62 -0.19 52.12
CA THR A 865 38.79 0.55 51.17
C THR A 865 37.82 1.46 51.92
N TYR A 866 37.29 2.47 51.24
CA TYR A 866 36.24 3.32 51.78
C TYR A 866 35.36 3.90 50.68
N GLU A 867 34.14 4.25 51.04
CA GLU A 867 33.16 4.86 50.13
C GLU A 867 32.52 6.07 50.83
N ASN A 868 32.29 7.15 50.09
CA ASN A 868 31.69 8.38 50.61
C ASN A 868 30.20 8.41 50.26
N PHE A 869 29.40 8.85 51.23
CA PHE A 869 27.95 9.01 51.12
C PHE A 869 27.59 10.46 51.45
N GLN A 870 26.38 10.89 51.07
CA GLN A 870 25.92 12.27 51.29
C GLN A 870 26.06 12.72 52.76
N TYR A 871 25.87 11.82 53.73
CA TYR A 871 25.92 12.13 55.16
C TYR A 871 27.07 11.44 55.93
N GLY A 872 27.98 10.74 55.25
CA GLY A 872 29.03 9.96 55.92
C GLY A 872 30.10 9.36 55.01
N ALA A 873 30.91 8.48 55.56
CA ALA A 873 31.72 7.53 54.81
C ALA A 873 31.74 6.19 55.54
N ILE A 874 31.86 5.09 54.81
CA ILE A 874 32.08 3.76 55.40
C ILE A 874 33.51 3.34 55.02
N TYR A 875 34.29 2.93 56.02
CA TYR A 875 35.65 2.43 55.87
C TYR A 875 35.68 0.94 56.21
N TRP A 876 36.38 0.15 55.39
CA TRP A 876 36.62 -1.26 55.60
C TRP A 876 38.12 -1.56 55.65
N SER A 877 38.53 -2.43 56.57
CA SER A 877 39.82 -3.12 56.54
C SER A 877 39.64 -4.58 56.97
N ALA A 878 40.58 -5.45 56.58
CA ALA A 878 40.59 -6.85 57.03
C ALA A 878 40.68 -6.99 58.56
N GLY A 879 41.28 -6.03 59.26
CA GLY A 879 41.45 -6.05 60.72
C GLY A 879 40.29 -5.45 61.52
N THR A 880 39.39 -4.69 60.88
CA THR A 880 38.31 -3.97 61.59
C THR A 880 36.90 -4.26 61.11
N GLY A 881 36.73 -4.75 59.88
CA GLY A 881 35.42 -4.79 59.22
C GLY A 881 34.98 -3.40 58.72
N ALA A 882 33.73 -3.31 58.23
CA ALA A 882 33.17 -2.10 57.62
C ALA A 882 32.40 -1.26 58.66
N TRP A 883 32.82 0.00 58.86
CA TRP A 883 32.23 0.92 59.83
C TRP A 883 32.07 2.33 59.28
N GLU A 884 30.94 2.96 59.61
CA GLU A 884 30.63 4.34 59.26
C GLU A 884 31.28 5.36 60.19
N VAL A 885 31.75 6.45 59.60
CA VAL A 885 32.17 7.67 60.30
C VAL A 885 31.32 8.84 59.78
N VAL A 886 30.69 9.57 60.70
CA VAL A 886 29.69 10.60 60.40
C VAL A 886 29.95 11.90 61.18
N GLY A 887 29.30 12.99 60.75
CA GLY A 887 29.21 14.25 61.49
C GLY A 887 30.53 14.83 61.98
N ALA A 888 30.49 15.43 63.17
CA ALA A 888 31.64 16.08 63.80
C ALA A 888 32.80 15.12 64.12
N ILE A 889 32.50 13.83 64.39
CA ILE A 889 33.50 12.79 64.61
C ILE A 889 34.33 12.57 63.35
N ARG A 890 33.68 12.40 62.19
CA ARG A 890 34.35 12.31 60.88
C ARG A 890 35.20 13.55 60.59
N SER A 891 34.67 14.75 60.85
CA SER A 891 35.42 16.00 60.67
C SER A 891 36.69 16.05 61.53
N ARG A 892 36.63 15.62 62.79
CA ARG A 892 37.82 15.56 63.66
C ARG A 892 38.82 14.50 63.20
N TRP A 893 38.37 13.30 62.86
CA TRP A 893 39.24 12.23 62.37
C TRP A 893 39.92 12.59 61.03
N ASN A 894 39.19 13.22 60.12
CA ASN A 894 39.74 13.77 58.87
C ASN A 894 40.88 14.76 59.15
N ALA A 895 40.69 15.68 60.11
CA ALA A 895 41.70 16.66 60.49
C ALA A 895 42.95 16.06 61.20
N LEU A 896 42.88 14.80 61.63
CA LEU A 896 44.00 14.06 62.22
C LEU A 896 44.79 13.23 61.20
N GLY A 897 44.36 13.16 59.93
CA GLY A 897 44.96 12.30 58.90
C GLY A 897 44.23 10.97 58.69
N ARG A 898 42.98 10.83 59.11
CA ARG A 898 42.12 9.65 58.86
C ARG A 898 42.77 8.33 59.34
N GLU A 899 42.79 7.29 58.52
CA GLU A 899 43.36 5.99 58.84
C GLU A 899 44.87 6.02 59.11
N GLN A 900 45.59 7.01 58.57
CA GLN A 900 47.01 7.25 58.84
C GLN A 900 47.24 8.02 60.15
N SER A 901 46.18 8.50 60.82
CA SER A 901 46.29 9.14 62.12
C SER A 901 46.70 8.13 63.21
N TYR A 902 47.15 8.65 64.36
CA TYR A 902 47.50 7.82 65.52
C TYR A 902 46.34 6.95 66.07
N LEU A 903 45.10 7.17 65.61
CA LEU A 903 43.90 6.41 65.97
C LEU A 903 43.69 5.15 65.11
N GLY A 904 44.19 5.14 63.87
CA GLY A 904 43.95 4.08 62.89
C GLY A 904 42.53 4.06 62.31
N TYR A 905 42.11 2.89 61.82
CA TYR A 905 40.79 2.62 61.27
C TYR A 905 39.68 2.63 62.32
N PRO A 906 38.42 2.95 61.94
CA PRO A 906 37.27 2.78 62.83
C PRO A 906 37.02 1.30 63.16
N THR A 907 36.71 1.02 64.42
CA THR A 907 36.35 -0.30 64.97
C THR A 907 34.90 -0.36 65.48
N SER A 908 34.18 0.76 65.41
CA SER A 908 32.74 0.82 65.61
C SER A 908 32.12 1.92 64.75
N GLY A 909 30.82 1.78 64.50
CA GLY A 909 29.95 2.90 64.14
C GLY A 909 29.87 3.94 65.25
N GLU A 910 29.10 5.00 65.02
CA GLU A 910 28.84 6.00 66.06
C GLU A 910 27.73 5.52 67.01
N PHE A 911 28.03 5.39 68.31
CA PHE A 911 27.09 4.96 69.35
C PHE A 911 26.91 6.02 70.44
N ALA A 912 25.80 5.93 71.18
CA ALA A 912 25.47 6.88 72.24
C ALA A 912 26.34 6.68 73.49
N VAL A 913 26.73 7.78 74.12
CA VAL A 913 27.41 7.83 75.43
C VAL A 913 26.82 8.94 76.28
N ALA A 914 27.13 8.97 77.59
CA ALA A 914 26.70 10.07 78.44
C ALA A 914 27.21 11.42 77.90
N GLY A 915 26.29 12.37 77.66
CA GLY A 915 26.60 13.70 77.12
C GLY A 915 26.77 13.80 75.60
N GLY A 916 26.66 12.70 74.84
CA GLY A 916 26.77 12.77 73.38
C GLY A 916 26.97 11.42 72.68
N ARG A 917 27.92 11.37 71.75
CA ARG A 917 28.15 10.21 70.85
C ARG A 917 29.63 9.89 70.71
N ARG A 918 29.98 8.64 70.40
CA ARG A 918 31.37 8.16 70.30
C ARG A 918 31.54 7.17 69.16
N SER A 919 32.69 7.20 68.50
CA SER A 919 33.19 6.13 67.64
C SER A 919 34.54 5.63 68.17
N ASN A 920 34.74 4.32 68.14
CA ASN A 920 36.02 3.69 68.45
C ASN A 920 36.85 3.52 67.19
N PHE A 921 38.17 3.57 67.36
CA PHE A 921 39.19 3.30 66.36
C PHE A 921 40.17 2.25 66.92
N GLN A 922 41.11 1.77 66.09
CA GLN A 922 42.08 0.73 66.47
C GLN A 922 42.92 1.09 67.70
N HIS A 923 43.26 2.36 67.87
CA HIS A 923 44.20 2.83 68.90
C HIS A 923 43.65 3.94 69.80
N GLY A 924 42.35 4.24 69.69
CA GLY A 924 41.70 5.24 70.52
C GLY A 924 40.23 5.44 70.16
N TYR A 925 39.67 6.58 70.54
CA TYR A 925 38.29 6.94 70.28
C TYR A 925 38.12 8.46 70.07
N ILE A 926 37.01 8.84 69.46
CA ILE A 926 36.58 10.24 69.38
C ILE A 926 35.17 10.33 69.97
N THR A 927 34.97 11.29 70.87
CA THR A 927 33.66 11.60 71.47
C THR A 927 33.19 12.97 70.98
N TYR A 928 31.98 13.03 70.46
CA TYR A 928 31.22 14.26 70.23
C TYR A 928 30.40 14.59 71.47
N ASP A 929 30.59 15.79 72.00
CA ASP A 929 29.81 16.37 73.10
C ASP A 929 28.63 17.19 72.53
N ALA A 930 27.41 16.84 72.94
CA ALA A 930 26.19 17.43 72.39
C ALA A 930 25.85 18.82 72.95
N ALA A 931 26.42 19.20 74.10
CA ALA A 931 26.18 20.51 74.72
C ALA A 931 27.10 21.60 74.13
N THR A 932 28.31 21.22 73.70
CA THR A 932 29.33 22.11 73.14
C THR A 932 29.50 21.98 71.63
N GLY A 933 28.95 20.92 71.02
CA GLY A 933 29.15 20.59 69.61
C GLY A 933 30.56 20.11 69.26
N ARG A 934 31.43 19.85 70.26
CA ARG A 934 32.85 19.60 70.06
C ARG A 934 33.16 18.09 69.98
N ALA A 935 33.87 17.69 68.93
CA ALA A 935 34.48 16.37 68.84
C ALA A 935 35.91 16.38 69.44
N THR A 936 36.19 15.47 70.38
CA THR A 936 37.48 15.34 71.06
C THR A 936 38.02 13.91 70.94
N ASP A 937 39.25 13.79 70.46
CA ASP A 937 40.01 12.57 70.27
C ASP A 937 40.83 12.18 71.52
N ARG A 938 40.99 10.87 71.74
CA ARG A 938 41.81 10.27 72.79
C ARG A 938 42.44 8.98 72.29
N ARG A 939 43.72 8.76 72.61
CA ARG A 939 44.35 7.42 72.52
C ARG A 939 43.84 6.53 73.67
N TYR A 940 43.86 5.22 73.49
CA TYR A 940 43.74 4.27 74.61
C TYR A 940 44.95 4.34 75.54
#